data_AF-Q0CQA1-F1
#
_entry.id   AF-Q0CQA1-F1
#
_cell.length_a   1.000
_cell.length_b   1.000
_cell.length_c   1.000
_cell.angle_alpha   90.00
_cell.angle_beta   90.00
_cell.angle_gamma   90.00
#
_symmetry.space_group_name_H-M   'P 1'
#
loop_
_entity.id
_entity.type
_entity.pdbx_description
1 polymer ?
#
loop_
_entity_poly.entity_id
_entity_poly.type
_entity_poly.pdbx_seq_one_letter_code
_entity_poly.pdbx_strand_id
1 'polypeptide(L)'
;MSTYCNLAEERAALQAAVTANLEMTLGDPSKYELVQNELGELLEQLEALDEEDEQDRANGLEPPKEYVSSSPLPAISEADEDDVSDFSLTLSQSDSESHSDGSDGEASSEGGSESSDEDAGTPMLFFRIPQDHPYTIEAREDEPLLGRRGDVIQKDNESIFFNLFTGTATFAQFGIWMLIILIWSGIFNHPLILFSAHPLLNSSAILLQVQAALILQPTVTPQQKTLGTRVHYSLQAVSLITFIAAFIVIEVNKGDHPRLTSPHGILGLITYILIILQSLSGIVQYFLPRLVLGSADRGRSVYKYHRLSGYLLLVLELSTVAAATRTTFNLTVLAIPLWAVLVAAVLVLLGVGARVKKHKLGLYINFDPNAPPDWVHRQPDPSRSHVAIGTTLGLIDFTSSATTTGWGWYFLTNEGALLEQALIQYALGVARARGWKPVSPPSIVYSYIAEACGFQPRDQHNEQQIWAIEQSDRDKASKPPRSLAGTAEIPLAAMYAGRDLDASVLPLKLVGPSRCYRAEAGSRGVDTKGLYRVHEFTKVEMFAWADNLESTETGAENTPTSDDLFAELLAIQTEILTALGLPCRVLEMPTSDLGASATRKRDIEALFPSRLRATAEGAAPELESAWGEVTSASICTDYQSRRLGTRVRGGKAKDSRFPHTVNGTAMAVPRVLAAILENGWDAQRGVVVVPEVLRSYMGGIETIGPQRA
;
A
#
# COMPACT_ATOMS: atom_id res chain seq x y z
N MET A 1 -23.62 -43.57 28.37
CA MET A 1 -23.70 -42.50 27.35
C MET A 1 -23.63 -41.18 28.10
N SER A 2 -22.42 -40.71 28.40
CA SER A 2 -22.15 -39.47 29.13
C SER A 2 -20.64 -39.21 29.09
N THR A 3 -20.16 -38.69 27.95
CA THR A 3 -18.77 -38.25 27.75
C THR A 3 -18.75 -37.26 26.60
N TYR A 4 -18.99 -35.99 26.95
CA TYR A 4 -18.32 -34.85 26.35
C TYR A 4 -17.62 -34.20 27.55
N CYS A 5 -16.33 -34.50 27.75
CA CYS A 5 -15.50 -33.64 28.58
C CYS A 5 -15.28 -32.33 27.82
N ASN A 6 -15.20 -31.20 28.53
CA ASN A 6 -14.99 -29.93 27.86
C ASN A 6 -13.50 -29.78 27.53
N LEU A 7 -13.10 -30.24 26.33
CA LEU A 7 -11.72 -30.19 25.83
C LEU A 7 -11.09 -28.79 25.99
N ALA A 8 -11.89 -27.72 25.91
CA ALA A 8 -11.42 -26.35 26.12
C ALA A 8 -11.08 -26.03 27.60
N GLU A 9 -11.80 -26.59 28.57
CA GLU A 9 -11.46 -26.48 30.00
C GLU A 9 -10.22 -27.31 30.34
N GLU A 10 -10.12 -28.51 29.77
CA GLU A 10 -9.00 -29.43 30.00
C GLU A 10 -7.68 -28.86 29.43
N ARG A 11 -7.73 -28.33 28.19
CA ARG A 11 -6.61 -27.61 27.56
C ARG A 11 -6.24 -26.33 28.32
N ALA A 12 -7.21 -25.58 28.84
CA ALA A 12 -6.93 -24.40 29.68
C ALA A 12 -6.27 -24.77 31.02
N ALA A 13 -6.69 -25.86 31.66
CA ALA A 13 -6.08 -26.36 32.89
C ALA A 13 -4.63 -26.81 32.67
N LEU A 14 -4.35 -27.53 31.58
CA LEU A 14 -2.99 -27.94 31.21
C LEU A 14 -2.09 -26.74 30.87
N GLN A 15 -2.59 -25.75 30.12
CA GLN A 15 -1.84 -24.51 29.84
C GLN A 15 -1.49 -23.74 31.13
N ALA A 16 -2.39 -23.69 32.11
CA ALA A 16 -2.10 -23.12 33.42
C ALA A 16 -1.04 -23.93 34.20
N ALA A 17 -1.12 -25.27 34.17
CA ALA A 17 -0.14 -26.15 34.83
C ALA A 17 1.27 -26.06 34.21
N VAL A 18 1.36 -25.95 32.88
CA VAL A 18 2.63 -25.69 32.16
C VAL A 18 3.21 -24.33 32.56
N THR A 19 2.37 -23.29 32.65
CA THR A 19 2.81 -21.93 33.02
C THR A 19 3.36 -21.89 34.45
N ALA A 20 2.64 -22.46 35.43
CA ALA A 20 3.07 -22.49 36.82
C ALA A 20 4.38 -23.28 37.04
N ASN A 21 4.62 -24.34 36.26
CA ASN A 21 5.88 -25.09 36.29
C ASN A 21 7.06 -24.30 35.70
N LEU A 22 6.84 -23.55 34.62
CA LEU A 22 7.84 -22.64 34.06
C LEU A 22 8.20 -21.52 35.05
N GLU A 23 7.21 -20.91 35.71
CA GLU A 23 7.41 -19.90 36.76
C GLU A 23 8.19 -20.47 37.96
N MET A 24 7.86 -21.67 38.45
CA MET A 24 8.60 -22.32 39.53
C MET A 24 10.06 -22.61 39.15
N THR A 25 10.31 -22.94 37.88
CA THR A 25 11.66 -23.20 37.35
C THR A 25 12.48 -21.92 37.20
N LEU A 26 11.84 -20.79 36.89
CA LEU A 26 12.47 -19.46 36.84
C LEU A 26 12.83 -18.95 38.25
N GLY A 27 11.99 -19.23 39.25
CA GLY A 27 12.23 -18.82 40.65
C GLY A 27 13.29 -19.63 41.40
N ASP A 28 13.49 -20.91 41.04
CA ASP A 28 14.50 -21.77 41.66
C ASP A 28 15.15 -22.74 40.65
N PRO A 29 16.28 -22.35 40.04
CA PRO A 29 17.00 -23.18 39.07
C PRO A 29 17.48 -24.54 39.60
N SER A 30 17.51 -24.76 40.92
CA SER A 30 17.89 -26.07 41.49
C SER A 30 16.82 -27.15 41.31
N LYS A 31 15.57 -26.75 40.99
CA LYS A 31 14.45 -27.66 40.73
C LYS A 31 14.32 -28.10 39.28
N TYR A 32 15.17 -27.60 38.37
CA TYR A 32 15.07 -27.82 36.92
C TYR A 32 14.94 -29.30 36.54
N GLU A 33 15.79 -30.20 37.09
CA GLU A 33 15.73 -31.64 36.81
C GLU A 33 14.47 -32.34 37.37
N LEU A 34 13.82 -31.76 38.37
CA LEU A 34 12.57 -32.28 38.92
C LEU A 34 11.39 -31.91 38.00
N VAL A 35 11.30 -30.63 37.62
CA VAL A 35 10.20 -30.08 36.82
C VAL A 35 10.27 -30.51 35.35
N GLN A 36 11.46 -30.77 34.80
CA GLN A 36 11.63 -31.22 33.40
C GLN A 36 10.74 -32.42 33.02
N ASN A 37 10.56 -33.39 33.94
CA ASN A 37 9.77 -34.59 33.65
C ASN A 37 8.26 -34.30 33.65
N GLU A 38 7.76 -33.60 34.67
CA GLU A 38 6.34 -33.20 34.75
C GLU A 38 5.96 -32.25 33.61
N LEU A 39 6.84 -31.32 33.24
CA LEU A 39 6.67 -30.45 32.08
C LEU A 39 6.59 -31.24 30.76
N GLY A 40 7.34 -32.33 30.64
CA GLY A 40 7.27 -33.25 29.50
C GLY A 40 5.91 -33.94 29.40
N GLU A 41 5.45 -34.56 30.48
CA GLU A 41 4.14 -35.25 30.53
C GLU A 41 2.97 -34.28 30.28
N LEU A 42 3.04 -33.05 30.81
CA LEU A 42 2.03 -32.00 30.57
C LEU A 42 1.99 -31.53 29.11
N LEU A 43 3.13 -31.47 28.42
CA LEU A 43 3.20 -31.09 27.00
C LEU A 43 2.72 -32.22 26.09
N GLU A 44 3.04 -33.49 26.40
CA GLU A 44 2.56 -34.66 25.65
C GLU A 44 1.02 -34.80 25.76
N GLN A 45 0.43 -34.48 26.92
CA GLN A 45 -1.03 -34.40 27.09
C GLN A 45 -1.67 -33.26 26.29
N LEU A 46 -0.96 -32.13 26.14
CA LEU A 46 -1.42 -30.98 25.36
C LEU A 46 -1.37 -31.26 23.85
N GLU A 47 -0.33 -31.95 23.38
CA GLU A 47 -0.19 -32.38 21.98
C GLU A 47 -1.25 -33.44 21.62
N ALA A 48 -1.56 -34.38 22.52
CA ALA A 48 -2.63 -35.36 22.32
C ALA A 48 -4.05 -34.73 22.23
N LEU A 49 -4.33 -33.69 23.02
CA LEU A 49 -5.60 -32.94 22.93
C LEU A 49 -5.71 -32.13 21.62
N ASP A 50 -4.58 -31.62 21.12
CA ASP A 50 -4.52 -30.90 19.86
C ASP A 50 -4.73 -31.86 18.66
N GLU A 51 -4.23 -33.10 18.72
CA GLU A 51 -4.58 -34.17 17.76
C GLU A 51 -6.08 -34.54 17.83
N GLU A 52 -6.68 -34.61 19.03
CA GLU A 52 -8.11 -34.95 19.19
C GLU A 52 -9.04 -33.84 18.64
N ASP A 53 -8.73 -32.55 18.86
CA ASP A 53 -9.44 -31.40 18.27
C ASP A 53 -9.30 -31.34 16.74
N GLU A 54 -8.15 -31.70 16.17
CA GLU A 54 -8.00 -31.81 14.70
C GLU A 54 -8.78 -33.02 14.12
N GLN A 55 -8.77 -34.15 14.83
CA GLN A 55 -9.52 -35.36 14.46
C GLN A 55 -11.04 -35.13 14.48
N ASP A 56 -11.58 -34.47 15.51
CA ASP A 56 -13.03 -34.21 15.61
C ASP A 56 -13.51 -33.15 14.59
N ARG A 57 -12.67 -32.17 14.25
CA ARG A 57 -12.92 -31.27 13.12
C ARG A 57 -12.93 -32.02 11.78
N ALA A 58 -12.01 -32.96 11.58
CA ALA A 58 -12.01 -33.83 10.40
C ALA A 58 -13.25 -34.73 10.33
N ASN A 59 -13.82 -35.12 11.47
CA ASN A 59 -15.10 -35.84 11.58
C ASN A 59 -16.35 -34.94 11.43
N GLY A 60 -16.18 -33.60 11.37
CA GLY A 60 -17.28 -32.64 11.21
C GLY A 60 -18.06 -32.31 12.48
N LEU A 61 -17.45 -32.50 13.66
CA LEU A 61 -18.02 -32.12 14.96
C LEU A 61 -17.62 -30.68 15.31
N GLU A 62 -18.51 -29.70 15.06
CA GLU A 62 -18.33 -28.34 15.58
C GLU A 62 -18.80 -28.24 17.05
N PRO A 63 -18.04 -27.58 17.95
CA PRO A 63 -18.51 -27.28 19.29
C PRO A 63 -19.69 -26.28 19.28
N PRO A 64 -20.62 -26.36 20.24
CA PRO A 64 -21.82 -25.54 20.26
C PRO A 64 -21.50 -24.05 20.42
N LYS A 65 -22.13 -23.20 19.59
CA LYS A 65 -21.88 -21.75 19.52
C LYS A 65 -22.62 -20.97 20.61
N GLU A 66 -22.32 -21.28 21.86
CA GLU A 66 -22.78 -20.51 23.03
C GLU A 66 -21.74 -20.60 24.16
N TYR A 67 -20.90 -19.56 24.32
CA TYR A 67 -20.45 -19.07 25.62
C TYR A 67 -19.88 -17.65 25.50
N VAL A 68 -20.32 -16.77 26.39
CA VAL A 68 -19.84 -15.40 26.58
C VAL A 68 -19.58 -15.23 28.08
N SER A 69 -18.64 -14.35 28.44
CA SER A 69 -18.36 -13.89 29.82
C SER A 69 -17.67 -14.90 30.74
N SER A 70 -16.34 -14.92 30.69
CA SER A 70 -15.53 -14.79 31.90
C SER A 70 -14.51 -13.66 31.71
N SER A 71 -14.34 -12.81 32.72
CA SER A 71 -13.38 -11.69 32.67
C SER A 71 -11.97 -12.20 32.97
N PRO A 72 -10.92 -11.64 32.34
CA PRO A 72 -9.54 -11.87 32.79
C PRO A 72 -9.37 -11.41 34.24
N LEU A 73 -8.69 -12.21 35.06
CA LEU A 73 -8.21 -11.77 36.37
C LEU A 73 -7.16 -10.66 36.18
N PRO A 74 -7.14 -9.62 37.03
CA PRO A 74 -6.13 -8.58 36.93
C PRO A 74 -4.75 -9.15 37.29
N ALA A 75 -3.75 -8.89 36.44
CA ALA A 75 -2.37 -9.22 36.74
C ALA A 75 -1.90 -8.41 37.96
N ILE A 76 -1.34 -9.09 38.96
CA ILE A 76 -0.75 -8.46 40.14
C ILE A 76 0.60 -7.87 39.72
N SER A 77 0.79 -6.58 39.95
CA SER A 77 2.11 -5.96 39.86
C SER A 77 2.90 -6.25 41.12
N GLU A 78 4.05 -6.92 40.99
CA GLU A 78 5.08 -6.87 42.01
C GLU A 78 5.52 -5.40 42.16
N ALA A 79 5.54 -4.94 43.42
CA ALA A 79 6.13 -3.68 43.83
C ALA A 79 7.07 -4.00 45.00
N ASP A 80 8.26 -3.41 45.01
CA ASP A 80 9.34 -3.81 45.91
C ASP A 80 8.94 -3.69 47.40
N GLU A 81 9.07 -4.78 48.16
CA GLU A 81 9.12 -4.70 49.62
C GLU A 81 10.52 -4.24 50.06
N ASP A 82 10.67 -2.94 50.33
CA ASP A 82 11.63 -2.51 51.36
C ASP A 82 11.23 -1.16 52.02
N ASP A 83 11.50 -1.10 53.33
CA ASP A 83 11.49 0.06 54.24
C ASP A 83 10.15 0.68 54.79
N VAL A 84 10.30 1.21 56.00
CA VAL A 84 9.45 2.10 56.84
C VAL A 84 8.16 1.55 57.48
N SER A 85 8.32 1.26 58.77
CA SER A 85 7.35 1.03 59.84
C SER A 85 6.27 2.11 60.11
N ASP A 86 5.24 1.70 60.86
CA ASP A 86 4.39 2.52 61.75
C ASP A 86 3.60 3.70 61.13
N PHE A 87 2.29 3.50 60.96
CA PHE A 87 1.32 4.02 61.94
C PHE A 87 -0.07 3.37 61.79
N SER A 88 -0.94 3.53 62.80
CA SER A 88 -2.36 3.15 62.73
C SER A 88 -3.26 4.34 63.11
N LEU A 89 -4.46 4.44 62.51
CA LEU A 89 -5.74 4.68 63.23
C LEU A 89 -6.94 5.01 62.30
N THR A 90 -8.02 4.23 62.50
CA THR A 90 -9.47 4.57 62.42
C THR A 90 -10.09 5.33 61.23
N LEU A 91 -11.08 4.63 60.65
CA LEU A 91 -12.30 5.16 60.00
C LEU A 91 -13.00 6.31 60.74
N SER A 92 -13.68 7.17 59.98
CA SER A 92 -14.98 7.74 60.37
C SER A 92 -15.85 8.03 59.14
N GLN A 93 -17.17 7.97 59.30
CA GLN A 93 -18.18 8.32 58.28
C GLN A 93 -18.82 9.68 58.65
N SER A 94 -19.38 10.39 57.67
CA SER A 94 -20.48 11.33 57.91
C SER A 94 -21.23 11.69 56.62
N ASP A 95 -22.55 11.59 56.65
CA ASP A 95 -23.47 12.03 55.59
C ASP A 95 -23.82 13.53 55.70
N SER A 96 -24.42 14.12 54.66
CA SER A 96 -25.47 15.16 54.81
C SER A 96 -26.19 15.47 53.48
N GLU A 97 -27.49 15.73 53.56
CA GLU A 97 -28.36 16.19 52.46
C GLU A 97 -28.73 17.67 52.61
N SER A 98 -29.38 18.24 51.56
CA SER A 98 -30.63 19.04 51.61
C SER A 98 -30.67 20.39 50.84
N HIS A 99 -31.79 20.60 50.10
CA HIS A 99 -32.63 21.81 49.83
C HIS A 99 -32.02 23.24 49.67
N SER A 100 -32.71 24.30 49.19
CA SER A 100 -33.73 24.59 48.12
C SER A 100 -33.87 26.16 48.02
N ASP A 101 -34.79 26.90 47.38
CA ASP A 101 -36.05 26.69 46.61
C ASP A 101 -36.44 27.96 45.78
N GLY A 102 -37.30 27.83 44.75
CA GLY A 102 -38.05 28.94 44.07
C GLY A 102 -37.25 30.06 43.36
N SER A 103 -37.82 31.14 42.80
CA SER A 103 -39.21 31.50 42.34
C SER A 103 -39.21 32.97 41.79
N ASP A 104 -40.15 33.55 41.05
CA ASP A 104 -41.17 33.16 40.02
C ASP A 104 -41.67 34.44 39.29
N GLY A 105 -42.37 34.36 38.13
CA GLY A 105 -43.02 35.55 37.50
C GLY A 105 -43.61 35.40 36.07
N GLU A 106 -44.84 35.87 35.84
CA GLU A 106 -45.67 35.62 34.62
C GLU A 106 -46.12 36.89 33.83
N ALA A 107 -46.94 36.66 32.78
CA ALA A 107 -47.94 37.54 32.12
C ALA A 107 -47.45 38.58 31.08
N SER A 108 -48.21 39.01 30.05
CA SER A 108 -49.40 38.53 29.28
C SER A 108 -49.58 39.47 28.04
N SER A 109 -50.57 39.44 27.11
CA SER A 109 -51.80 38.65 26.85
C SER A 109 -52.19 38.68 25.34
N GLU A 110 -53.25 37.95 24.95
CA GLU A 110 -54.19 38.18 23.80
C GLU A 110 -53.72 38.18 22.32
N GLY A 111 -54.47 37.61 21.36
CA GLY A 111 -55.67 36.75 21.50
C GLY A 111 -56.42 36.38 20.19
N GLY A 112 -56.81 35.11 20.07
CA GLY A 112 -57.91 34.56 19.22
C GLY A 112 -57.63 34.25 17.74
N SER A 113 -58.38 33.36 17.06
CA SER A 113 -59.22 32.20 17.49
C SER A 113 -59.84 31.47 16.26
N GLU A 114 -60.27 30.20 16.44
CA GLU A 114 -60.93 29.25 15.49
C GLU A 114 -59.97 28.19 14.88
N SER A 115 -59.83 27.01 15.51
CA SER A 115 -60.57 25.73 15.28
C SER A 115 -60.19 25.00 13.98
N SER A 116 -59.94 23.68 13.91
CA SER A 116 -60.00 22.58 14.90
C SER A 116 -59.45 21.29 14.26
N ASP A 117 -58.81 20.31 14.94
CA ASP A 117 -58.23 20.19 16.29
C ASP A 117 -57.25 18.98 16.31
N GLU A 118 -56.58 18.74 17.46
CA GLU A 118 -55.81 17.54 17.92
C GLU A 118 -55.15 16.56 16.91
N ASP A 119 -53.80 16.52 16.88
CA ASP A 119 -53.00 15.42 17.47
C ASP A 119 -51.51 15.87 17.66
N ALA A 120 -50.65 15.00 18.22
CA ALA A 120 -49.42 15.34 18.94
C ALA A 120 -48.16 15.71 18.12
N GLY A 121 -47.21 16.32 18.84
CA GLY A 121 -46.05 17.03 18.30
C GLY A 121 -45.09 16.27 17.37
N THR A 122 -44.65 16.96 16.32
CA THR A 122 -43.62 16.50 15.37
C THR A 122 -42.23 17.03 15.76
N PRO A 123 -41.27 16.19 16.18
CA PRO A 123 -39.88 16.61 16.40
C PRO A 123 -39.12 16.77 15.07
N MET A 124 -37.96 17.45 15.10
CA MET A 124 -37.18 17.75 13.90
C MET A 124 -36.79 16.51 13.08
N LEU A 125 -36.97 16.60 11.76
CA LEU A 125 -36.52 15.63 10.76
C LEU A 125 -34.98 15.60 10.66
N PHE A 126 -34.33 14.87 11.57
CA PHE A 126 -32.98 14.36 11.36
C PHE A 126 -32.99 13.43 10.13
N PHE A 127 -32.07 13.67 9.19
CA PHE A 127 -31.84 12.76 8.06
C PHE A 127 -31.34 11.40 8.57
N ARG A 128 -32.22 10.41 8.64
CA ARG A 128 -31.81 9.01 8.88
C ARG A 128 -30.98 8.54 7.69
N ILE A 129 -29.70 8.26 7.94
CA ILE A 129 -28.88 7.42 7.06
C ILE A 129 -29.41 5.99 7.19
N PRO A 130 -29.73 5.27 6.10
CA PRO A 130 -30.16 3.88 6.19
C PRO A 130 -29.04 2.98 6.75
N GLN A 131 -29.34 2.27 7.84
CA GLN A 131 -28.51 1.18 8.35
C GLN A 131 -29.08 -0.16 7.86
N ASP A 132 -28.76 -0.51 6.61
CA ASP A 132 -28.95 -1.87 6.10
C ASP A 132 -27.57 -2.52 5.94
N HIS A 133 -27.23 -3.47 6.82
CA HIS A 133 -25.99 -4.25 6.72
C HIS A 133 -26.13 -5.32 5.62
N PRO A 134 -25.28 -5.30 4.57
CA PRO A 134 -25.17 -6.45 3.67
C PRO A 134 -24.37 -7.54 4.39
N TYR A 135 -25.04 -8.62 4.79
CA TYR A 135 -24.38 -9.88 5.13
C TYR A 135 -23.57 -10.41 3.91
N THR A 136 -22.63 -11.33 4.17
CA THR A 136 -21.62 -11.86 3.23
C THR A 136 -20.45 -10.91 2.92
N ILE A 137 -19.54 -10.79 3.90
CA ILE A 137 -18.16 -10.29 3.69
C ILE A 137 -17.19 -11.41 4.10
N GLU A 138 -17.05 -12.41 3.23
CA GLU A 138 -15.95 -13.37 3.27
C GLU A 138 -15.32 -13.43 1.87
N ALA A 139 -14.00 -13.66 1.81
CA ALA A 139 -13.20 -13.67 0.58
C ALA A 139 -13.27 -12.37 -0.28
N ARG A 140 -12.80 -11.23 0.27
CA ARG A 140 -12.68 -9.97 -0.48
C ARG A 140 -11.33 -9.23 -0.35
N GLU A 141 -10.26 -9.99 -0.16
CA GLU A 141 -8.89 -9.48 -0.12
C GLU A 141 -8.19 -9.60 -1.51
N ASP A 142 -7.07 -8.90 -1.71
CA ASP A 142 -6.22 -8.93 -2.92
C ASP A 142 -6.79 -8.37 -4.26
N GLU A 143 -7.57 -7.30 -4.24
CA GLU A 143 -7.73 -6.43 -5.42
C GLU A 143 -6.37 -5.78 -5.84
N PRO A 144 -6.27 -5.19 -7.05
CA PRO A 144 -5.84 -3.80 -7.09
C PRO A 144 -6.83 -2.90 -7.84
N LEU A 145 -7.65 -2.20 -7.07
CA LEU A 145 -8.27 -0.95 -7.49
C LEU A 145 -7.16 0.05 -7.89
N LEU A 146 -7.20 0.75 -9.02
CA LEU A 146 -7.96 0.52 -10.27
C LEU A 146 -6.98 0.62 -11.45
N GLY A 147 -7.44 0.26 -12.65
CA GLY A 147 -6.85 0.83 -13.86
C GLY A 147 -7.08 2.35 -13.90
N ARG A 148 -6.13 3.12 -14.44
CA ARG A 148 -6.33 4.53 -14.82
C ARG A 148 -7.48 4.68 -15.82
N ARG A 149 -7.99 5.90 -16.06
CA ARG A 149 -8.78 6.16 -17.28
C ARG A 149 -8.00 5.67 -18.52
N GLY A 150 -8.54 4.66 -19.21
CA GLY A 150 -7.91 3.99 -20.36
C GLY A 150 -7.16 2.68 -20.09
N ASP A 151 -6.78 2.37 -18.85
CA ASP A 151 -6.30 1.02 -18.48
C ASP A 151 -7.50 0.06 -18.46
N VAL A 152 -7.57 -0.84 -19.43
CA VAL A 152 -8.68 -1.81 -19.50
C VAL A 152 -8.46 -2.93 -18.46
N ILE A 153 -9.55 -3.38 -17.83
CA ILE A 153 -9.56 -4.29 -16.68
C ILE A 153 -10.56 -5.44 -16.87
N GLN A 154 -10.23 -6.65 -16.36
CA GLN A 154 -11.10 -7.83 -16.45
C GLN A 154 -12.15 -7.80 -15.34
N LYS A 155 -13.44 -7.89 -15.69
CA LYS A 155 -14.54 -7.91 -14.71
C LYS A 155 -14.65 -9.29 -14.03
N ASP A 156 -15.22 -9.35 -12.84
CA ASP A 156 -15.23 -10.58 -12.02
C ASP A 156 -15.92 -11.77 -12.70
N ASN A 157 -17.06 -11.52 -13.36
CA ASN A 157 -17.82 -12.51 -14.12
C ASN A 157 -17.39 -12.64 -15.60
N GLU A 158 -16.31 -11.97 -16.02
CA GLU A 158 -15.85 -11.96 -17.41
C GLU A 158 -14.81 -13.07 -17.66
N SER A 159 -15.09 -13.93 -18.63
CA SER A 159 -14.21 -15.05 -18.99
C SER A 159 -12.82 -14.57 -19.39
N ILE A 160 -11.77 -15.22 -18.87
CA ILE A 160 -10.37 -14.78 -19.04
C ILE A 160 -9.92 -14.70 -20.51
N PHE A 161 -10.62 -15.37 -21.43
CA PHE A 161 -10.38 -15.25 -22.87
C PHE A 161 -10.73 -13.87 -23.44
N PHE A 162 -11.58 -13.05 -22.78
CA PHE A 162 -11.81 -11.66 -23.19
C PHE A 162 -10.54 -10.80 -23.06
N ASN A 163 -9.61 -11.12 -22.14
CA ASN A 163 -8.34 -10.41 -21.95
C ASN A 163 -7.50 -10.33 -23.24
N LEU A 164 -7.71 -11.28 -24.16
CA LEU A 164 -7.11 -11.35 -25.49
C LEU A 164 -7.58 -10.26 -26.44
N PHE A 165 -8.75 -9.66 -26.21
CA PHE A 165 -9.39 -8.67 -27.08
C PHE A 165 -9.72 -7.34 -26.38
N THR A 166 -9.65 -7.26 -25.04
CA THR A 166 -9.98 -6.02 -24.32
C THR A 166 -8.92 -4.91 -24.51
N GLY A 167 -9.35 -3.75 -24.99
CA GLY A 167 -8.50 -2.56 -25.12
C GLY A 167 -7.37 -2.74 -26.14
N THR A 168 -6.16 -2.36 -25.75
CA THR A 168 -4.97 -2.38 -26.64
C THR A 168 -4.58 -3.78 -27.12
N ALA A 169 -5.12 -4.85 -26.52
CA ALA A 169 -4.94 -6.20 -27.03
C ALA A 169 -5.52 -6.38 -28.44
N THR A 170 -6.52 -5.60 -28.85
CA THR A 170 -7.01 -5.57 -30.24
C THR A 170 -5.86 -5.34 -31.24
N PHE A 171 -5.00 -4.34 -31.01
CA PHE A 171 -3.83 -4.09 -31.86
C PHE A 171 -2.87 -5.29 -31.88
N ALA A 172 -2.63 -5.92 -30.72
CA ALA A 172 -1.78 -7.10 -30.66
C ALA A 172 -2.38 -8.31 -31.40
N GLN A 173 -3.70 -8.52 -31.34
CA GLN A 173 -4.38 -9.55 -32.12
C GLN A 173 -4.31 -9.27 -33.62
N PHE A 174 -4.62 -8.04 -34.05
CA PHE A 174 -4.50 -7.69 -35.47
C PHE A 174 -3.06 -7.87 -35.97
N GLY A 175 -2.05 -7.44 -35.18
CA GLY A 175 -0.64 -7.65 -35.51
C GLY A 175 -0.25 -9.12 -35.63
N ILE A 176 -0.59 -9.94 -34.62
CA ILE A 176 -0.15 -11.35 -34.61
C ILE A 176 -0.90 -12.22 -35.61
N TRP A 177 -2.20 -11.99 -35.83
CA TRP A 177 -2.95 -12.69 -36.87
C TRP A 177 -2.57 -12.23 -38.28
N MET A 178 -2.25 -10.95 -38.48
CA MET A 178 -1.63 -10.48 -39.73
C MET A 178 -0.30 -11.19 -39.99
N LEU A 179 0.55 -11.35 -38.95
CA LEU A 179 1.82 -12.07 -39.08
C LEU A 179 1.63 -13.55 -39.43
N ILE A 180 0.70 -14.23 -38.76
CA ILE A 180 0.30 -15.62 -39.07
C ILE A 180 -0.18 -15.72 -40.52
N ILE A 181 -1.13 -14.89 -40.95
CA ILE A 181 -1.70 -14.94 -42.30
C ILE A 181 -0.64 -14.70 -43.39
N LEU A 182 0.26 -13.73 -43.19
CA LEU A 182 1.37 -13.47 -44.11
C LEU A 182 2.29 -14.69 -44.25
N ILE A 183 2.69 -15.29 -43.14
CA ILE A 183 3.61 -16.45 -43.13
C ILE A 183 2.91 -17.69 -43.70
N TRP A 184 1.71 -18.00 -43.24
CA TRP A 184 0.98 -19.20 -43.61
C TRP A 184 0.53 -19.15 -45.07
N SER A 185 -0.01 -18.01 -45.54
CA SER A 185 -0.32 -17.84 -46.97
C SER A 185 0.94 -17.94 -47.83
N GLY A 186 2.04 -17.30 -47.41
CA GLY A 186 3.34 -17.43 -48.09
C GLY A 186 3.87 -18.86 -48.20
N ILE A 187 3.43 -19.77 -47.33
CA ILE A 187 3.85 -21.19 -47.32
C ILE A 187 2.87 -22.09 -48.07
N PHE A 188 1.57 -21.99 -47.79
CA PHE A 188 0.54 -22.87 -48.38
C PHE A 188 0.26 -22.59 -49.87
N ASN A 189 0.72 -21.45 -50.41
CA ASN A 189 0.74 -21.21 -51.85
C ASN A 189 1.84 -22.00 -52.60
N HIS A 190 2.67 -22.79 -51.90
CA HIS A 190 3.73 -23.61 -52.48
C HIS A 190 3.65 -25.08 -51.98
N PRO A 191 4.26 -26.04 -52.70
CA PRO A 191 4.35 -27.43 -52.24
C PRO A 191 5.04 -27.52 -50.87
N LEU A 192 4.43 -28.26 -49.94
CA LEU A 192 4.96 -28.43 -48.59
C LEU A 192 6.18 -29.35 -48.59
N ILE A 193 7.28 -28.88 -48.01
CA ILE A 193 8.53 -29.62 -47.78
C ILE A 193 8.81 -29.69 -46.27
N LEU A 194 9.80 -30.49 -45.85
CA LEU A 194 10.16 -30.59 -44.42
C LEU A 194 10.44 -29.20 -43.80
N PHE A 195 11.19 -28.34 -44.50
CA PHE A 195 11.45 -26.97 -44.06
C PHE A 195 10.18 -26.11 -43.90
N SER A 196 9.07 -26.40 -44.60
CA SER A 196 7.83 -25.63 -44.47
C SER A 196 7.25 -25.67 -43.05
N ALA A 197 7.55 -26.71 -42.27
CA ALA A 197 7.13 -26.79 -40.88
C ALA A 197 7.88 -25.80 -39.97
N HIS A 198 9.13 -25.42 -40.27
CA HIS A 198 9.91 -24.50 -39.43
C HIS A 198 9.24 -23.12 -39.25
N PRO A 199 8.86 -22.37 -40.30
CA PRO A 199 8.20 -21.08 -40.14
C PRO A 199 6.74 -21.19 -39.68
N LEU A 200 6.02 -22.27 -40.00
CA LEU A 200 4.68 -22.53 -39.44
C LEU A 200 4.73 -22.70 -37.91
N LEU A 201 5.64 -23.56 -37.41
CA LEU A 201 5.77 -23.83 -35.99
C LEU A 201 6.28 -22.61 -35.22
N ASN A 202 7.31 -21.89 -35.71
CA ASN A 202 7.77 -20.67 -35.05
C ASN A 202 6.69 -19.58 -34.97
N SER A 203 5.96 -19.32 -36.06
CA SER A 203 4.88 -18.34 -36.03
C SER A 203 3.75 -18.75 -35.08
N SER A 204 3.42 -20.04 -35.01
CA SER A 204 2.48 -20.60 -34.01
C SER A 204 2.95 -20.40 -32.57
N ALA A 205 4.25 -20.58 -32.31
CA ALA A 205 4.82 -20.44 -30.98
C ALA A 205 4.82 -18.98 -30.49
N ILE A 206 5.15 -18.02 -31.38
CA ILE A 206 5.04 -16.58 -31.13
C ILE A 206 3.57 -16.16 -30.93
N LEU A 207 2.63 -16.74 -31.70
CA LEU A 207 1.19 -16.54 -31.47
C LEU A 207 0.82 -16.95 -30.04
N LEU A 208 1.20 -18.15 -29.60
CA LEU A 208 0.93 -18.65 -28.25
C LEU A 208 1.56 -17.78 -27.15
N GLN A 209 2.78 -17.27 -27.35
CA GLN A 209 3.42 -16.31 -26.42
C GLN A 209 2.64 -15.00 -26.31
N VAL A 210 2.18 -14.44 -27.45
CA VAL A 210 1.36 -13.22 -27.44
C VAL A 210 0.03 -13.48 -26.73
N GLN A 211 -0.66 -14.60 -27.01
CA GLN A 211 -1.88 -14.96 -26.25
C GLN A 211 -1.60 -15.10 -24.74
N ALA A 212 -0.50 -15.77 -24.36
CA ALA A 212 -0.10 -15.95 -22.97
C ALA A 212 0.22 -14.61 -22.27
N ALA A 213 0.88 -13.67 -22.95
CA ALA A 213 1.17 -12.34 -22.43
C ALA A 213 -0.09 -11.47 -22.28
N LEU A 214 -1.03 -11.59 -23.22
CA LEU A 214 -2.32 -10.87 -23.19
C LEU A 214 -3.31 -11.44 -22.16
N ILE A 215 -3.23 -12.73 -21.79
CA ILE A 215 -4.06 -13.29 -20.72
C ILE A 215 -3.63 -12.82 -19.33
N LEU A 216 -2.32 -12.68 -19.08
CA LEU A 216 -1.74 -12.37 -17.76
C LEU A 216 -2.03 -10.93 -17.27
N GLN A 217 -2.47 -10.03 -18.15
CA GLN A 217 -2.98 -8.71 -17.79
C GLN A 217 -4.13 -8.38 -18.74
N PRO A 218 -5.34 -8.04 -18.25
CA PRO A 218 -5.50 -7.25 -17.03
C PRO A 218 -6.28 -7.95 -15.90
N THR A 219 -5.79 -9.12 -15.46
CA THR A 219 -6.29 -9.81 -14.25
C THR A 219 -6.11 -8.95 -12.98
N VAL A 220 -7.14 -8.88 -12.15
CA VAL A 220 -7.24 -8.08 -10.92
C VAL A 220 -7.24 -8.96 -9.66
N THR A 221 -8.19 -9.88 -9.54
CA THR A 221 -8.41 -10.68 -8.31
C THR A 221 -7.42 -11.83 -8.16
N PRO A 222 -7.22 -12.45 -6.98
CA PRO A 222 -6.41 -13.66 -6.81
C PRO A 222 -6.78 -14.78 -7.76
N GLN A 223 -8.08 -15.00 -7.96
CA GLN A 223 -8.62 -16.07 -8.78
C GLN A 223 -8.28 -15.79 -10.25
N GLN A 224 -8.48 -14.56 -10.74
CA GLN A 224 -8.07 -14.13 -12.07
C GLN A 224 -6.54 -14.20 -12.26
N LYS A 225 -5.73 -13.68 -11.31
CA LYS A 225 -4.26 -13.71 -11.33
C LYS A 225 -3.73 -15.15 -11.38
N THR A 226 -4.28 -16.03 -10.55
CA THR A 226 -3.88 -17.45 -10.45
C THR A 226 -4.29 -18.23 -11.69
N LEU A 227 -5.52 -18.05 -12.17
CA LEU A 227 -6.00 -18.65 -13.42
C LEU A 227 -5.18 -18.15 -14.62
N GLY A 228 -4.94 -16.85 -14.72
CA GLY A 228 -4.12 -16.23 -15.77
C GLY A 228 -2.68 -16.70 -15.74
N THR A 229 -2.11 -16.90 -14.55
CA THR A 229 -0.76 -17.47 -14.39
C THR A 229 -0.73 -18.95 -14.81
N ARG A 230 -1.72 -19.76 -14.42
CA ARG A 230 -1.85 -21.17 -14.86
C ARG A 230 -2.00 -21.26 -16.39
N VAL A 231 -2.90 -20.48 -16.97
CA VAL A 231 -3.14 -20.46 -18.43
C VAL A 231 -1.92 -19.92 -19.18
N HIS A 232 -1.22 -18.91 -18.65
CA HIS A 232 0.06 -18.44 -19.19
C HIS A 232 1.10 -19.57 -19.21
N TYR A 233 1.31 -20.29 -18.09
CA TYR A 233 2.23 -21.43 -18.06
C TYR A 233 1.85 -22.53 -19.05
N SER A 234 0.56 -22.88 -19.18
CA SER A 234 0.10 -23.86 -20.17
C SER A 234 0.40 -23.43 -21.62
N LEU A 235 0.09 -22.17 -21.97
CA LEU A 235 0.35 -21.64 -23.31
C LEU A 235 1.86 -21.51 -23.60
N GLN A 236 2.66 -21.11 -22.61
CA GLN A 236 4.13 -21.04 -22.73
C GLN A 236 4.76 -22.43 -22.84
N ALA A 237 4.25 -23.44 -22.13
CA ALA A 237 4.74 -24.82 -22.26
C ALA A 237 4.48 -25.39 -23.67
N VAL A 238 3.27 -25.18 -24.22
CA VAL A 238 2.96 -25.57 -25.60
C VAL A 238 3.80 -24.76 -26.61
N SER A 239 4.00 -23.46 -26.38
CA SER A 239 4.89 -22.62 -27.20
C SER A 239 6.33 -23.14 -27.20
N LEU A 240 6.92 -23.42 -26.03
CA LEU A 240 8.27 -23.95 -25.89
C LEU A 240 8.44 -25.30 -26.62
N ILE A 241 7.49 -26.23 -26.48
CA ILE A 241 7.49 -27.49 -27.21
C ILE A 241 7.42 -27.25 -28.73
N THR A 242 6.60 -26.29 -29.16
CA THR A 242 6.46 -25.89 -30.57
C THR A 242 7.75 -25.28 -31.13
N PHE A 243 8.46 -24.44 -30.37
CA PHE A 243 9.78 -23.93 -30.72
C PHE A 243 10.84 -25.03 -30.80
N ILE A 244 10.87 -25.95 -29.85
CA ILE A 244 11.82 -27.08 -29.85
C ILE A 244 11.57 -27.97 -31.09
N ALA A 245 10.32 -28.28 -31.42
CA ALA A 245 9.97 -28.97 -32.65
C ALA A 245 10.40 -28.18 -33.90
N ALA A 246 10.19 -26.86 -33.92
CA ALA A 246 10.61 -25.99 -35.01
C ALA A 246 12.14 -25.93 -35.20
N PHE A 247 12.91 -26.04 -34.11
CA PHE A 247 14.37 -26.12 -34.13
C PHE A 247 14.87 -27.49 -34.62
N ILE A 248 14.26 -28.58 -34.16
CA ILE A 248 14.56 -29.95 -34.64
C ILE A 248 14.34 -30.04 -36.16
N VAL A 249 13.27 -29.43 -36.68
CA VAL A 249 13.03 -29.35 -38.14
C VAL A 249 14.16 -28.63 -38.88
N ILE A 250 14.76 -27.56 -38.32
CA ILE A 250 15.92 -26.88 -38.94
C ILE A 250 17.10 -27.85 -39.05
N GLU A 251 17.47 -28.50 -37.94
CA GLU A 251 18.69 -29.30 -37.86
C GLU A 251 18.59 -30.58 -38.70
N VAL A 252 17.42 -31.25 -38.70
CA VAL A 252 17.15 -32.39 -39.59
C VAL A 252 17.15 -31.96 -41.06
N ASN A 253 16.60 -30.79 -41.40
CA ASN A 253 16.63 -30.27 -42.77
C ASN A 253 18.02 -29.70 -43.17
N LYS A 254 18.93 -29.44 -42.21
CA LYS A 254 20.30 -28.99 -42.49
C LYS A 254 21.26 -30.15 -42.71
N GLY A 255 21.21 -31.20 -41.88
CA GLY A 255 22.22 -32.26 -41.87
C GLY A 255 23.65 -31.69 -41.78
N ASP A 256 24.44 -31.96 -42.82
CA ASP A 256 25.84 -31.53 -42.95
C ASP A 256 26.01 -30.09 -43.50
N HIS A 257 24.94 -29.40 -43.89
CA HIS A 257 25.05 -28.05 -44.43
C HIS A 257 25.55 -27.03 -43.38
N PRO A 258 26.37 -26.04 -43.76
CA PRO A 258 26.91 -25.02 -42.86
C PRO A 258 25.85 -24.35 -41.96
N ARG A 259 26.20 -24.17 -40.68
CA ARG A 259 25.36 -23.54 -39.65
C ARG A 259 25.67 -22.04 -39.54
N LEU A 260 24.70 -21.28 -39.05
CA LEU A 260 24.82 -19.84 -38.70
C LEU A 260 25.32 -18.89 -39.82
N THR A 261 25.17 -19.27 -41.09
CA THR A 261 25.65 -18.49 -42.26
C THR A 261 24.81 -17.25 -42.62
N SER A 262 23.79 -16.90 -41.84
CA SER A 262 22.93 -15.73 -42.10
C SER A 262 22.55 -15.00 -40.81
N PRO A 263 22.26 -13.68 -40.86
CA PRO A 263 21.83 -12.93 -39.69
C PRO A 263 20.60 -13.52 -39.01
N HIS A 264 19.62 -14.01 -39.78
CA HIS A 264 18.44 -14.71 -39.26
C HIS A 264 18.81 -16.00 -38.53
N GLY A 265 19.76 -16.79 -39.04
CA GLY A 265 20.22 -18.02 -38.38
C GLY A 265 20.95 -17.77 -37.06
N ILE A 266 21.76 -16.71 -37.01
CA ILE A 266 22.46 -16.28 -35.78
C ILE A 266 21.43 -15.76 -34.75
N LEU A 267 20.57 -14.83 -35.15
CA LEU A 267 19.56 -14.23 -34.27
C LEU A 267 18.54 -15.27 -33.79
N GLY A 268 18.18 -16.23 -34.65
CA GLY A 268 17.32 -17.37 -34.30
C GLY A 268 17.91 -18.27 -33.23
N LEU A 269 19.20 -18.66 -33.34
CA LEU A 269 19.85 -19.46 -32.30
C LEU A 269 19.91 -18.71 -30.95
N ILE A 270 20.26 -17.42 -30.97
CA ILE A 270 20.26 -16.57 -29.77
C ILE A 270 18.85 -16.51 -29.17
N THR A 271 17.82 -16.36 -30.01
CA THR A 271 16.41 -16.34 -29.59
C THR A 271 15.99 -17.66 -28.95
N TYR A 272 16.30 -18.82 -29.54
CA TYR A 272 16.00 -20.13 -28.95
C TYR A 272 16.66 -20.32 -27.58
N ILE A 273 17.93 -19.92 -27.42
CA ILE A 273 18.65 -20.00 -26.14
C ILE A 273 17.96 -19.11 -25.10
N LEU A 274 17.59 -17.88 -25.46
CA LEU A 274 16.91 -16.94 -24.56
C LEU A 274 15.48 -17.37 -24.21
N ILE A 275 14.73 -18.00 -25.13
CA ILE A 275 13.43 -18.63 -24.84
C ILE A 275 13.59 -19.71 -23.76
N ILE A 276 14.56 -20.61 -23.92
CA ILE A 276 14.81 -21.69 -22.95
C ILE A 276 15.19 -21.11 -21.58
N LEU A 277 16.10 -20.14 -21.53
CA LEU A 277 16.51 -19.46 -20.28
C LEU A 277 15.34 -18.69 -19.63
N GLN A 278 14.49 -18.04 -20.44
CA GLN A 278 13.28 -17.35 -19.97
C GLN A 278 12.28 -18.33 -19.35
N SER A 279 12.01 -19.48 -19.99
CA SER A 279 11.13 -20.51 -19.45
C SER A 279 11.68 -21.13 -18.16
N LEU A 280 12.98 -21.47 -18.12
CA LEU A 280 13.64 -21.99 -16.92
C LEU A 280 13.60 -20.97 -15.76
N SER A 281 13.86 -19.69 -16.06
CA SER A 281 13.74 -18.59 -15.09
C SER A 281 12.34 -18.53 -14.48
N GLY A 282 11.28 -18.60 -15.28
CA GLY A 282 9.89 -18.59 -14.79
C GLY A 282 9.58 -19.80 -13.90
N ILE A 283 9.97 -21.00 -14.33
CA ILE A 283 9.77 -22.24 -13.56
C ILE A 283 10.47 -22.15 -12.19
N VAL A 284 11.73 -21.75 -12.16
CA VAL A 284 12.51 -21.58 -10.91
C VAL A 284 11.87 -20.51 -10.01
N GLN A 285 11.49 -19.38 -10.58
CA GLN A 285 10.97 -18.22 -9.87
C GLN A 285 9.57 -18.43 -9.26
N TYR A 286 8.77 -19.37 -9.81
CA TYR A 286 7.40 -19.63 -9.35
C TYR A 286 7.25 -20.97 -8.61
N PHE A 287 7.76 -22.07 -9.16
CA PHE A 287 7.57 -23.41 -8.59
C PHE A 287 8.68 -23.83 -7.61
N LEU A 288 9.92 -23.36 -7.82
CA LEU A 288 11.09 -23.78 -7.03
C LEU A 288 11.80 -22.65 -6.22
N PRO A 289 11.17 -21.54 -5.81
CA PRO A 289 11.90 -20.39 -5.26
C PRO A 289 12.59 -20.71 -3.92
N ARG A 290 11.97 -21.51 -3.05
CA ARG A 290 12.62 -21.97 -1.80
C ARG A 290 13.80 -22.90 -2.08
N LEU A 291 13.65 -23.84 -3.03
CA LEU A 291 14.66 -24.86 -3.33
C LEU A 291 15.90 -24.30 -4.04
N VAL A 292 15.72 -23.35 -4.96
CA VAL A 292 16.79 -22.86 -5.86
C VAL A 292 17.28 -21.46 -5.49
N LEU A 293 16.41 -20.59 -4.95
CA LEU A 293 16.77 -19.22 -4.57
C LEU A 293 16.92 -19.06 -3.04
N GLY A 294 16.49 -20.05 -2.25
CA GLY A 294 16.57 -20.07 -0.78
C GLY A 294 15.43 -19.36 -0.05
N SER A 295 14.56 -18.60 -0.74
CA SER A 295 13.35 -18.03 -0.14
C SER A 295 12.27 -17.72 -1.18
N ALA A 296 11.01 -17.61 -0.72
CA ALA A 296 9.89 -17.19 -1.57
C ALA A 296 10.09 -15.74 -2.09
N ASP A 297 10.68 -14.87 -1.27
CA ASP A 297 10.83 -13.45 -1.54
C ASP A 297 11.91 -13.13 -2.55
N ARG A 298 12.96 -13.96 -2.63
CA ARG A 298 13.89 -13.97 -3.77
C ARG A 298 13.19 -14.42 -5.06
N GLY A 299 12.22 -15.31 -4.99
CA GLY A 299 11.30 -15.57 -6.11
C GLY A 299 10.50 -14.32 -6.50
N ARG A 300 9.88 -13.64 -5.52
CA ARG A 300 9.15 -12.38 -5.74
C ARG A 300 10.02 -11.28 -6.35
N SER A 301 11.29 -11.16 -5.95
CA SER A 301 12.21 -10.14 -6.47
C SER A 301 12.74 -10.45 -7.88
N VAL A 302 12.90 -11.72 -8.26
CA VAL A 302 13.28 -12.13 -9.63
C VAL A 302 12.15 -11.87 -10.65
N TYR A 303 10.88 -11.89 -10.23
CA TYR A 303 9.72 -11.69 -11.11
C TYR A 303 9.78 -10.39 -11.95
N LYS A 304 10.32 -9.30 -11.40
CA LYS A 304 10.45 -8.03 -12.14
C LYS A 304 11.40 -8.14 -13.33
N TYR A 305 12.50 -8.89 -13.17
CA TYR A 305 13.47 -9.15 -14.23
C TYR A 305 12.91 -10.14 -15.25
N HIS A 306 12.33 -11.25 -14.80
CA HIS A 306 11.66 -12.23 -15.68
C HIS A 306 10.57 -11.57 -16.55
N ARG A 307 9.77 -10.67 -15.98
CA ARG A 307 8.77 -9.89 -16.73
C ARG A 307 9.43 -8.98 -17.77
N LEU A 308 10.51 -8.27 -17.41
CA LEU A 308 11.21 -7.35 -18.32
C LEU A 308 11.92 -8.09 -19.47
N SER A 309 12.63 -9.17 -19.18
CA SER A 309 13.30 -9.99 -20.19
C SER A 309 12.30 -10.61 -21.17
N GLY A 310 11.10 -11.01 -20.70
CA GLY A 310 10.03 -11.49 -21.58
C GLY A 310 9.56 -10.47 -22.61
N TYR A 311 9.47 -9.18 -22.25
CA TYR A 311 9.14 -8.12 -23.21
C TYR A 311 10.28 -7.84 -24.21
N LEU A 312 11.53 -7.87 -23.75
CA LEU A 312 12.71 -7.71 -24.63
C LEU A 312 12.87 -8.90 -25.59
N LEU A 313 12.53 -10.11 -25.13
CA LEU A 313 12.55 -11.32 -25.94
C LEU A 313 11.50 -11.28 -27.05
N LEU A 314 10.29 -10.78 -26.79
CA LEU A 314 9.27 -10.59 -27.84
C LEU A 314 9.74 -9.62 -28.95
N VAL A 315 10.50 -8.58 -28.60
CA VAL A 315 11.13 -7.68 -29.59
C VAL A 315 12.17 -8.44 -30.43
N LEU A 316 12.97 -9.32 -29.80
CA LEU A 316 13.98 -10.14 -30.47
C LEU A 316 13.37 -11.21 -31.39
N GLU A 317 12.27 -11.86 -30.97
CA GLU A 317 11.49 -12.82 -31.75
C GLU A 317 10.93 -12.17 -33.01
N LEU A 318 10.25 -11.03 -32.87
CA LEU A 318 9.72 -10.27 -34.01
C LEU A 318 10.84 -9.74 -34.92
N SER A 319 12.00 -9.36 -34.36
CA SER A 319 13.20 -8.99 -35.12
C SER A 319 13.78 -10.18 -35.89
N THR A 320 13.72 -11.40 -35.33
CA THR A 320 14.15 -12.64 -35.98
C THR A 320 13.23 -13.01 -37.15
N VAL A 321 11.91 -12.81 -37.01
CA VAL A 321 10.95 -12.97 -38.12
C VAL A 321 11.15 -11.88 -39.19
N ALA A 322 11.42 -10.63 -38.82
CA ALA A 322 11.80 -9.59 -39.77
C ALA A 322 13.09 -9.94 -40.53
N ALA A 323 14.11 -10.46 -39.84
CA ALA A 323 15.34 -10.96 -40.47
C ALA A 323 15.09 -12.17 -41.39
N ALA A 324 14.10 -13.02 -41.11
CA ALA A 324 13.73 -14.16 -41.96
C ALA A 324 13.36 -13.71 -43.38
N THR A 325 12.77 -12.53 -43.55
CA THR A 325 12.40 -11.97 -44.87
C THR A 325 13.61 -11.70 -45.79
N ARG A 326 14.82 -11.64 -45.22
CA ARG A 326 16.09 -11.46 -45.96
C ARG A 326 16.81 -12.79 -46.25
N THR A 327 16.25 -13.92 -45.85
CA THR A 327 16.78 -15.24 -46.23
C THR A 327 16.54 -15.52 -47.72
N THR A 328 17.41 -16.32 -48.35
CA THR A 328 17.24 -16.74 -49.75
C THR A 328 15.87 -17.37 -49.98
N PHE A 329 15.40 -18.23 -49.07
CA PHE A 329 14.10 -18.90 -49.19
C PHE A 329 12.92 -17.92 -49.24
N ASN A 330 12.93 -16.84 -48.44
CA ASN A 330 11.91 -15.81 -48.58
C ASN A 330 12.05 -15.02 -49.88
N LEU A 331 13.29 -14.64 -50.25
CA LEU A 331 13.55 -13.82 -51.43
C LEU A 331 13.31 -14.56 -52.77
N THR A 332 13.37 -15.89 -52.81
CA THR A 332 13.19 -16.68 -54.04
C THR A 332 11.94 -17.56 -54.05
N VAL A 333 11.25 -17.77 -52.92
CA VAL A 333 10.05 -18.63 -52.84
C VAL A 333 8.86 -17.84 -52.28
N LEU A 334 8.88 -17.51 -50.98
CA LEU A 334 7.68 -17.02 -50.26
C LEU A 334 7.30 -15.56 -50.60
N ALA A 335 8.26 -14.76 -51.06
CA ALA A 335 8.14 -13.34 -51.41
C ALA A 335 7.54 -12.42 -50.31
N ILE A 336 7.53 -12.82 -49.03
CA ILE A 336 6.88 -12.05 -47.96
C ILE A 336 7.61 -10.70 -47.77
N PRO A 337 6.93 -9.55 -47.90
CA PRO A 337 7.58 -8.25 -47.86
C PRO A 337 7.89 -7.82 -46.43
N LEU A 338 9.15 -7.40 -46.19
CA LEU A 338 9.64 -6.91 -44.90
C LEU A 338 8.74 -5.83 -44.28
N TRP A 339 8.22 -4.88 -45.07
CA TRP A 339 7.39 -3.79 -44.55
C TRP A 339 6.10 -4.30 -43.89
N ALA A 340 5.49 -5.38 -44.41
CA ALA A 340 4.27 -5.95 -43.83
C ALA A 340 4.59 -6.67 -42.50
N VAL A 341 5.71 -7.38 -42.43
CA VAL A 341 6.21 -7.99 -41.18
C VAL A 341 6.51 -6.92 -40.13
N LEU A 342 7.10 -5.78 -40.52
CA LEU A 342 7.34 -4.65 -39.61
C LEU A 342 6.04 -4.00 -39.12
N VAL A 343 5.03 -3.80 -39.98
CA VAL A 343 3.71 -3.29 -39.56
C VAL A 343 3.04 -4.25 -38.57
N ALA A 344 3.05 -5.56 -38.86
CA ALA A 344 2.53 -6.58 -37.96
C ALA A 344 3.25 -6.58 -36.60
N ALA A 345 4.59 -6.51 -36.61
CA ALA A 345 5.40 -6.43 -35.40
C ALA A 345 5.13 -5.16 -34.58
N VAL A 346 4.99 -3.99 -35.21
CA VAL A 346 4.65 -2.74 -34.54
C VAL A 346 3.27 -2.83 -33.87
N LEU A 347 2.28 -3.43 -34.51
CA LEU A 347 0.95 -3.64 -33.92
C LEU A 347 0.99 -4.58 -32.69
N VAL A 348 1.78 -5.66 -32.74
CA VAL A 348 2.04 -6.52 -31.57
C VAL A 348 2.70 -5.73 -30.43
N LEU A 349 3.78 -4.99 -30.72
CA LEU A 349 4.53 -4.24 -29.72
C LEU A 349 3.74 -3.06 -29.13
N LEU A 350 2.86 -2.40 -29.89
CA LEU A 350 1.94 -1.39 -29.35
C LEU A 350 0.93 -2.01 -28.39
N GLY A 351 0.27 -3.10 -28.81
CA GLY A 351 -0.78 -3.73 -27.99
C GLY A 351 -0.26 -4.36 -26.69
N VAL A 352 0.88 -5.05 -26.76
CA VAL A 352 1.55 -5.65 -25.59
C VAL A 352 2.29 -4.58 -24.76
N GLY A 353 2.96 -3.62 -25.41
CA GLY A 353 3.74 -2.56 -24.76
C GLY A 353 2.90 -1.63 -23.90
N ALA A 354 1.65 -1.37 -24.28
CA ALA A 354 0.68 -0.64 -23.45
C ALA A 354 0.38 -1.35 -22.11
N ARG A 355 0.58 -2.67 -22.00
CA ARG A 355 0.40 -3.44 -20.75
C ARG A 355 1.68 -3.48 -19.89
N VAL A 356 2.72 -2.71 -20.21
CA VAL A 356 3.93 -2.57 -19.38
C VAL A 356 3.68 -1.59 -18.22
N LYS A 357 3.35 -2.12 -17.04
CA LYS A 357 3.15 -1.33 -15.80
C LYS A 357 4.48 -0.74 -15.29
N LYS A 358 4.89 0.40 -15.86
CA LYS A 358 6.18 1.07 -15.60
C LYS A 358 6.49 1.35 -14.12
N HIS A 359 5.47 1.56 -13.27
CA HIS A 359 5.67 1.71 -11.83
C HIS A 359 6.31 0.46 -11.17
N LYS A 360 6.09 -0.75 -11.71
CA LYS A 360 6.72 -1.99 -11.23
C LYS A 360 8.17 -2.17 -11.68
N LEU A 361 8.76 -1.18 -12.35
CA LEU A 361 10.18 -1.12 -12.67
C LEU A 361 10.99 -0.33 -11.61
N GLY A 362 10.30 0.36 -10.68
CA GLY A 362 10.91 1.23 -9.67
C GLY A 362 11.22 2.61 -10.22
N LEU A 363 10.55 3.65 -9.72
CA LEU A 363 10.92 5.04 -9.98
C LEU A 363 11.70 5.55 -8.77
N TYR A 364 12.93 6.01 -8.98
CA TYR A 364 13.80 6.54 -7.94
C TYR A 364 13.96 8.06 -8.06
N ILE A 365 14.24 8.71 -6.94
CA ILE A 365 14.52 10.14 -6.80
C ILE A 365 15.88 10.23 -6.07
N ASN A 366 16.82 11.03 -6.60
CA ASN A 366 18.17 11.21 -6.04
C ASN A 366 18.94 9.91 -5.70
N PHE A 367 18.63 8.80 -6.36
CA PHE A 367 19.21 7.47 -6.08
C PHE A 367 19.32 6.66 -7.36
N ASP A 368 20.49 6.07 -7.62
CA ASP A 368 20.70 5.08 -8.68
C ASP A 368 20.93 3.71 -8.02
N PRO A 369 20.06 2.69 -8.25
CA PRO A 369 20.28 1.35 -7.70
C PRO A 369 21.52 0.64 -8.26
N ASN A 370 22.14 1.14 -9.34
CA ASN A 370 23.39 0.62 -9.92
C ASN A 370 24.63 1.35 -9.37
N ALA A 371 24.45 2.52 -8.76
CA ALA A 371 25.49 3.35 -8.16
C ALA A 371 24.98 3.99 -6.85
N PRO A 372 24.65 3.19 -5.82
CA PRO A 372 24.19 3.70 -4.54
C PRO A 372 25.31 4.48 -3.81
N PRO A 373 24.99 5.40 -2.89
CA PRO A 373 26.00 6.17 -2.17
C PRO A 373 26.97 5.28 -1.38
N ASP A 374 28.26 5.63 -1.33
CA ASP A 374 29.34 4.87 -0.66
C ASP A 374 29.01 4.33 0.74
N TRP A 375 28.17 5.05 1.50
CA TRP A 375 27.79 4.66 2.85
C TRP A 375 26.85 3.44 2.90
N VAL A 376 26.16 3.10 1.81
CA VAL A 376 25.35 1.89 1.66
C VAL A 376 26.22 0.63 1.68
N HIS A 377 27.50 0.74 1.30
CA HIS A 377 28.46 -0.37 1.32
C HIS A 377 29.28 -0.46 2.62
N ARG A 378 29.01 0.41 3.61
CA ARG A 378 29.66 0.37 4.92
C ARG A 378 28.85 -0.51 5.87
N GLN A 379 29.46 -0.93 6.98
CA GLN A 379 28.72 -1.57 8.06
C GLN A 379 27.67 -0.60 8.64
N PRO A 380 26.51 -1.10 9.14
CA PRO A 380 25.52 -0.27 9.80
C PRO A 380 26.12 0.53 10.97
N ASP A 381 25.77 1.81 11.03
CA ASP A 381 26.27 2.75 12.04
C ASP A 381 25.09 3.30 12.88
N PRO A 382 24.88 2.79 14.11
CA PRO A 382 23.83 3.28 15.00
C PRO A 382 23.97 4.76 15.39
N SER A 383 25.18 5.32 15.35
CA SER A 383 25.42 6.74 15.65
C SER A 383 24.83 7.68 14.59
N ARG A 384 24.59 7.15 13.37
CA ARG A 384 23.92 7.86 12.28
C ARG A 384 22.39 7.84 12.38
N SER A 385 21.81 7.27 13.43
CA SER A 385 20.37 7.38 13.68
C SER A 385 19.97 8.83 14.00
N HIS A 386 18.82 9.26 13.48
CA HIS A 386 18.26 10.59 13.79
C HIS A 386 18.03 10.80 15.30
N VAL A 387 17.86 9.70 16.06
CA VAL A 387 17.81 9.71 17.53
C VAL A 387 19.17 10.08 18.12
N ALA A 388 20.25 9.39 17.74
CA ALA A 388 21.60 9.69 18.24
C ALA A 388 22.03 11.10 17.83
N ILE A 389 21.92 11.44 16.54
CA ILE A 389 22.23 12.79 16.01
C ILE A 389 21.39 13.86 16.72
N GLY A 390 20.07 13.66 16.82
CA GLY A 390 19.15 14.62 17.39
C GLY A 390 19.37 14.89 18.88
N THR A 391 19.72 13.86 19.66
CA THR A 391 20.07 14.04 21.07
C THR A 391 21.47 14.62 21.25
N THR A 392 22.48 14.16 20.50
CA THR A 392 23.86 14.71 20.57
C THR A 392 23.95 16.18 20.16
N LEU A 393 23.10 16.63 19.23
CA LEU A 393 23.04 18.03 18.79
C LEU A 393 22.04 18.90 19.57
N GLY A 394 21.29 18.35 20.54
CA GLY A 394 20.30 19.12 21.31
C GLY A 394 19.10 19.57 20.48
N LEU A 395 18.67 18.75 19.51
CA LEU A 395 17.56 19.01 18.57
C LEU A 395 16.29 18.22 18.90
N ILE A 396 16.43 17.08 19.59
CA ILE A 396 15.31 16.21 20.00
C ILE A 396 15.53 15.77 21.44
N ASP A 397 14.54 16.05 22.29
CA ASP A 397 14.48 15.60 23.68
C ASP A 397 13.33 14.59 23.85
N PHE A 398 13.71 13.36 24.18
CA PHE A 398 12.80 12.25 24.51
C PHE A 398 12.65 12.03 26.02
N THR A 399 13.51 12.65 26.85
CA THR A 399 13.47 12.52 28.31
C THR A 399 12.35 13.40 28.86
N SER A 400 12.29 14.67 28.45
CA SER A 400 11.21 15.58 28.85
C SER A 400 9.84 15.09 28.36
N SER A 401 9.74 14.46 27.18
CA SER A 401 8.49 13.90 26.68
C SER A 401 8.06 12.65 27.43
N ALA A 402 9.00 11.76 27.79
CA ALA A 402 8.73 10.62 28.65
C ALA A 402 8.19 11.05 30.03
N THR A 403 8.71 12.13 30.61
CA THR A 403 8.18 12.71 31.87
C THR A 403 6.83 13.42 31.70
N THR A 404 6.57 14.06 30.55
CA THR A 404 5.38 14.90 30.34
C THR A 404 4.16 14.13 29.83
N THR A 405 4.37 13.12 28.98
CA THR A 405 3.29 12.42 28.24
C THR A 405 3.59 10.93 28.01
N GLY A 406 4.79 10.46 28.32
CA GLY A 406 5.20 9.07 28.18
C GLY A 406 5.82 8.75 26.82
N TRP A 407 5.76 7.47 26.45
CA TRP A 407 6.39 6.94 25.25
C TRP A 407 5.67 7.37 23.96
N GLY A 408 6.40 7.48 22.84
CA GLY A 408 5.85 7.85 21.53
C GLY A 408 5.67 9.36 21.30
N TRP A 409 6.18 10.19 22.22
CA TRP A 409 6.19 11.65 22.17
C TRP A 409 7.62 12.20 22.17
N TYR A 410 7.82 13.45 21.73
CA TYR A 410 9.12 14.12 21.63
C TYR A 410 8.96 15.63 21.75
N PHE A 411 9.99 16.31 22.25
CA PHE A 411 10.18 17.74 22.05
C PHE A 411 11.19 17.95 20.91
N LEU A 412 10.93 18.94 20.04
CA LEU A 412 11.95 19.51 19.17
C LEU A 412 12.49 20.79 19.80
N THR A 413 13.80 20.95 19.78
CA THR A 413 14.52 22.05 20.41
C THR A 413 15.44 22.74 19.41
N ASN A 414 15.73 24.02 19.65
CA ASN A 414 16.74 24.78 18.91
C ASN A 414 16.55 24.70 17.38
N GLU A 415 17.60 24.39 16.62
CA GLU A 415 17.54 24.25 15.16
C GLU A 415 16.59 23.12 14.70
N GLY A 416 16.28 22.14 15.56
CA GLY A 416 15.27 21.10 15.28
C GLY A 416 13.85 21.67 15.21
N ALA A 417 13.52 22.59 16.12
CA ALA A 417 12.25 23.32 16.08
C ALA A 417 12.18 24.29 14.89
N LEU A 418 13.29 24.95 14.55
CA LEU A 418 13.38 25.78 13.33
C LEU A 418 13.23 24.96 12.05
N LEU A 419 13.77 23.73 12.02
CA LEU A 419 13.68 22.82 10.88
C LEU A 419 12.25 22.32 10.65
N GLU A 420 11.47 22.06 11.71
CA GLU A 420 10.03 21.81 11.57
C GLU A 420 9.31 22.98 10.86
N GLN A 421 9.54 24.21 11.31
CA GLN A 421 8.92 25.39 10.69
C GLN A 421 9.39 25.61 9.25
N ALA A 422 10.67 25.40 8.96
CA ALA A 422 11.22 25.48 7.60
C ALA A 422 10.58 24.47 6.64
N LEU A 423 10.41 23.22 7.07
CA LEU A 423 9.75 22.17 6.27
C LEU A 423 8.28 22.48 5.99
N ILE A 424 7.56 23.05 6.96
CA ILE A 424 6.17 23.49 6.78
C ILE A 424 6.08 24.62 5.75
N GLN A 425 6.89 25.68 5.90
CA GLN A 425 6.85 26.84 5.01
C GLN A 425 7.33 26.51 3.59
N TYR A 426 8.33 25.64 3.45
CA TYR A 426 8.80 25.19 2.14
C TYR A 426 7.72 24.39 1.38
N ALA A 427 7.08 23.41 2.03
CA ALA A 427 6.01 22.62 1.43
C ALA A 427 4.79 23.48 1.03
N LEU A 428 4.41 24.45 1.87
CA LEU A 428 3.38 25.44 1.53
C LEU A 428 3.80 26.35 0.38
N GLY A 429 5.08 26.69 0.26
CA GLY A 429 5.64 27.43 -0.87
C GLY A 429 5.43 26.70 -2.20
N VAL A 430 5.89 25.45 -2.29
CA VAL A 430 5.76 24.62 -3.50
C VAL A 430 4.29 24.41 -3.90
N ALA A 431 3.43 24.02 -2.95
CA ALA A 431 2.00 23.82 -3.23
C ALA A 431 1.32 25.11 -3.71
N ARG A 432 1.60 26.26 -3.06
CA ARG A 432 1.05 27.57 -3.49
C ARG A 432 1.54 28.00 -4.87
N ALA A 433 2.78 27.69 -5.25
CA ALA A 433 3.31 27.96 -6.59
C ALA A 433 2.52 27.23 -7.69
N ARG A 434 1.90 26.08 -7.38
CA ARG A 434 1.00 25.34 -8.28
C ARG A 434 -0.49 25.67 -8.08
N GLY A 435 -0.81 26.77 -7.40
CA GLY A 435 -2.17 27.28 -7.21
C GLY A 435 -3.00 26.56 -6.15
N TRP A 436 -2.39 25.81 -5.23
CA TRP A 436 -3.13 25.25 -4.09
C TRP A 436 -3.42 26.34 -3.06
N LYS A 437 -4.69 26.44 -2.64
CA LYS A 437 -5.14 27.46 -1.68
C LYS A 437 -4.72 27.08 -0.26
N PRO A 438 -3.96 27.92 0.46
CA PRO A 438 -3.58 27.65 1.84
C PRO A 438 -4.79 27.75 2.79
N VAL A 439 -4.87 26.84 3.75
CA VAL A 439 -5.89 26.74 4.80
C VAL A 439 -5.21 26.37 6.13
N SER A 440 -5.70 26.90 7.25
CA SER A 440 -5.34 26.43 8.59
C SER A 440 -6.55 25.69 9.20
N PRO A 441 -6.57 24.35 9.18
CA PRO A 441 -7.71 23.56 9.65
C PRO A 441 -7.69 23.34 11.19
N PRO A 442 -8.85 23.09 11.82
CA PRO A 442 -8.92 22.70 13.24
C PRO A 442 -8.40 21.28 13.46
N SER A 443 -7.66 21.07 14.56
CA SER A 443 -7.15 19.75 14.98
C SER A 443 -8.18 18.86 15.71
N ILE A 444 -9.32 19.43 16.14
CA ILE A 444 -10.45 18.69 16.73
C ILE A 444 -11.61 18.70 15.73
N VAL A 445 -12.20 17.53 15.49
CA VAL A 445 -13.36 17.32 14.63
C VAL A 445 -14.45 16.56 15.39
N TYR A 446 -15.68 16.52 14.86
CA TYR A 446 -16.66 15.53 15.31
C TYR A 446 -16.25 14.13 14.83
N SER A 447 -16.45 13.09 15.64
CA SER A 447 -16.00 11.73 15.30
C SER A 447 -16.60 11.23 13.99
N TYR A 448 -17.90 11.48 13.76
CA TYR A 448 -18.60 11.12 12.52
C TYR A 448 -18.00 11.73 11.25
N ILE A 449 -17.24 12.84 11.36
CA ILE A 449 -16.51 13.44 10.22
C ILE A 449 -15.25 12.63 9.90
N ALA A 450 -14.53 12.14 10.91
CA ALA A 450 -13.37 11.25 10.72
C ALA A 450 -13.81 9.90 10.17
N GLU A 451 -14.90 9.33 10.71
CA GLU A 451 -15.55 8.12 10.21
C GLU A 451 -15.97 8.27 8.75
N ALA A 452 -16.62 9.40 8.40
CA ALA A 452 -17.01 9.71 7.02
C ALA A 452 -15.81 9.85 6.04
N CYS A 453 -14.64 10.20 6.54
CA CYS A 453 -13.39 10.23 5.76
C CYS A 453 -12.72 8.86 5.61
N GLY A 454 -13.19 7.83 6.32
CA GLY A 454 -12.66 6.46 6.29
C GLY A 454 -11.82 6.06 7.51
N PHE A 455 -11.73 6.91 8.54
CA PHE A 455 -10.98 6.63 9.77
C PHE A 455 -11.90 6.02 10.84
N GLN A 456 -12.23 4.74 10.64
CA GLN A 456 -12.98 3.91 11.60
C GLN A 456 -12.08 2.81 12.16
N PRO A 457 -12.30 2.32 13.39
CA PRO A 457 -11.75 1.04 13.81
C PRO A 457 -12.17 -0.05 12.81
N ARG A 458 -11.22 -0.85 12.32
CA ARG A 458 -11.54 -2.07 11.57
C ARG A 458 -11.58 -3.22 12.58
N ASP A 459 -12.78 -3.67 12.91
CA ASP A 459 -12.99 -4.72 13.90
C ASP A 459 -12.50 -6.09 13.43
N GLN A 460 -11.25 -6.38 13.80
CA GLN A 460 -10.78 -7.74 14.11
C GLN A 460 -9.94 -7.76 15.41
N HIS A 461 -9.23 -6.66 15.74
CA HIS A 461 -8.29 -6.59 16.87
C HIS A 461 -8.44 -5.34 17.76
N ASN A 462 -9.56 -4.61 17.69
CA ASN A 462 -9.85 -3.42 18.50
C ASN A 462 -8.77 -2.31 18.42
N GLU A 463 -8.08 -2.18 17.29
CA GLU A 463 -7.00 -1.20 17.11
C GLU A 463 -7.55 0.22 16.93
N GLN A 464 -7.50 1.01 18.01
CA GLN A 464 -7.84 2.43 17.97
C GLN A 464 -6.85 3.21 17.09
N GLN A 465 -7.34 3.80 16.01
CA GLN A 465 -6.53 4.68 15.15
C GLN A 465 -6.57 6.15 15.57
N ILE A 466 -7.68 6.59 16.17
CA ILE A 466 -7.98 8.00 16.49
C ILE A 466 -8.26 8.18 17.98
N TRP A 467 -7.69 9.23 18.56
CA TRP A 467 -7.97 9.68 19.92
C TRP A 467 -9.35 10.33 20.02
N ALA A 468 -10.19 9.86 20.95
CA ALA A 468 -11.42 10.52 21.35
C ALA A 468 -11.15 11.64 22.36
N ILE A 469 -12.03 12.64 22.40
CA ILE A 469 -12.04 13.69 23.43
C ILE A 469 -13.07 13.30 24.50
N GLU A 470 -12.64 13.20 25.75
CA GLU A 470 -13.55 12.90 26.87
C GLU A 470 -14.61 14.01 27.04
N GLN A 471 -15.81 13.62 27.46
CA GLN A 471 -16.97 14.51 27.60
C GLN A 471 -17.72 14.19 28.89
N SER A 472 -18.09 15.20 29.68
CA SER A 472 -18.98 14.99 30.81
C SER A 472 -20.29 14.31 30.37
N ASP A 473 -20.92 13.51 31.22
CA ASP A 473 -22.04 12.66 30.79
C ASP A 473 -23.28 13.48 30.37
N ARG A 474 -23.41 14.70 30.91
CA ARG A 474 -24.35 15.74 30.43
C ARG A 474 -24.13 16.12 28.96
N ASP A 475 -22.87 16.21 28.54
CA ASP A 475 -22.49 16.47 27.15
C ASP A 475 -22.64 15.22 26.27
N LYS A 476 -22.31 14.02 26.77
CA LYS A 476 -22.51 12.74 26.07
C LYS A 476 -23.97 12.55 25.62
N ALA A 477 -24.93 12.96 26.46
CA ALA A 477 -26.37 12.85 26.16
C ALA A 477 -26.93 13.93 25.22
N SER A 478 -26.17 15.00 24.90
CA SER A 478 -26.72 16.19 24.23
C SER A 478 -25.89 16.76 23.09
N LYS A 479 -24.64 16.29 22.89
CA LYS A 479 -23.72 16.79 21.86
C LYS A 479 -23.01 15.62 21.17
N PRO A 480 -22.76 15.70 19.85
CA PRO A 480 -22.05 14.64 19.13
C PRO A 480 -20.60 14.47 19.64
N PRO A 481 -20.05 13.25 19.55
CA PRO A 481 -18.69 12.96 20.00
C PRO A 481 -17.63 13.72 19.19
N ARG A 482 -16.48 13.96 19.82
CA ARG A 482 -15.34 14.67 19.24
C ARG A 482 -14.06 13.86 19.32
N SER A 483 -13.18 14.08 18.36
CA SER A 483 -11.93 13.35 18.20
C SER A 483 -10.82 14.29 17.70
N LEU A 484 -9.57 13.92 17.99
CA LEU A 484 -8.41 14.57 17.38
C LEU A 484 -8.22 14.05 15.95
N ALA A 485 -7.88 14.92 15.01
CA ALA A 485 -7.70 14.55 13.61
C ALA A 485 -6.36 13.83 13.39
N GLY A 486 -6.40 12.61 12.82
CA GLY A 486 -5.19 11.85 12.44
C GLY A 486 -4.48 12.34 11.16
N THR A 487 -5.01 13.40 10.54
CA THR A 487 -4.50 14.11 9.36
C THR A 487 -5.34 15.38 9.12
N ALA A 488 -4.75 16.42 8.54
CA ALA A 488 -5.48 17.60 8.04
C ALA A 488 -6.49 17.27 6.92
N GLU A 489 -6.38 16.10 6.27
CA GLU A 489 -7.34 15.58 5.28
C GLU A 489 -8.79 15.66 5.78
N ILE A 490 -9.02 15.20 7.02
CA ILE A 490 -10.35 15.07 7.63
C ILE A 490 -11.05 16.45 7.75
N PRO A 491 -10.47 17.46 8.43
CA PRO A 491 -11.07 18.80 8.50
C PRO A 491 -11.06 19.56 7.16
N LEU A 492 -10.12 19.28 6.23
CA LEU A 492 -10.15 19.86 4.88
C LEU A 492 -11.36 19.33 4.09
N ALA A 493 -11.58 18.01 4.05
CA ALA A 493 -12.74 17.40 3.42
C ALA A 493 -14.06 17.91 4.03
N ALA A 494 -14.09 18.10 5.35
CA ALA A 494 -15.24 18.63 6.08
C ALA A 494 -15.65 20.06 5.67
N MET A 495 -14.77 20.86 5.06
CA MET A 495 -15.06 22.25 4.69
C MET A 495 -16.27 22.40 3.74
N TYR A 496 -16.62 21.34 3.00
CA TYR A 496 -17.76 21.31 2.09
C TYR A 496 -18.74 20.16 2.38
N ALA A 497 -18.72 19.61 3.61
CA ALA A 497 -19.73 18.67 4.06
C ALA A 497 -21.13 19.30 3.99
N GLY A 498 -22.09 18.56 3.44
CA GLY A 498 -23.48 18.99 3.23
C GLY A 498 -23.68 20.09 2.19
N ARG A 499 -22.65 20.46 1.40
CA ARG A 499 -22.72 21.58 0.42
C ARG A 499 -22.76 21.10 -1.02
N ASP A 500 -23.48 21.87 -1.84
CA ASP A 500 -23.35 21.83 -3.28
C ASP A 500 -22.20 22.75 -3.73
N LEU A 501 -21.26 22.21 -4.50
CA LEU A 501 -20.26 22.95 -5.27
C LEU A 501 -20.86 23.35 -6.63
N ASP A 502 -20.50 24.53 -7.12
CA ASP A 502 -20.69 24.86 -8.53
C ASP A 502 -19.64 24.13 -9.38
N ALA A 503 -19.98 23.69 -10.60
CA ALA A 503 -19.02 23.02 -11.46
C ALA A 503 -17.83 23.94 -11.86
N SER A 504 -18.04 25.26 -11.89
CA SER A 504 -17.01 26.25 -12.24
C SER A 504 -15.93 26.47 -11.16
N VAL A 505 -16.11 25.96 -9.93
CA VAL A 505 -15.06 26.00 -8.89
C VAL A 505 -14.22 24.72 -8.82
N LEU A 506 -14.43 23.77 -9.73
CA LEU A 506 -13.65 22.53 -9.83
C LEU A 506 -12.53 22.67 -10.89
N PRO A 507 -11.33 22.14 -10.61
CA PRO A 507 -10.91 21.42 -9.41
C PRO A 507 -10.61 22.36 -8.25
N LEU A 508 -11.16 22.05 -7.07
CA LEU A 508 -10.96 22.83 -5.86
C LEU A 508 -9.77 22.26 -5.09
N LYS A 509 -8.63 22.98 -5.10
CA LYS A 509 -7.35 22.52 -4.53
C LYS A 509 -6.99 23.26 -3.22
N LEU A 510 -6.90 22.55 -2.10
CA LEU A 510 -6.58 23.08 -0.76
C LEU A 510 -5.29 22.45 -0.19
N VAL A 511 -4.46 23.25 0.46
CA VAL A 511 -3.28 22.77 1.21
C VAL A 511 -3.28 23.33 2.62
N GLY A 512 -2.96 22.53 3.64
CA GLY A 512 -2.97 23.00 5.03
C GLY A 512 -2.03 22.22 5.97
N PRO A 513 -1.32 22.92 6.88
CA PRO A 513 -0.59 22.29 7.96
C PRO A 513 -1.52 21.99 9.15
N SER A 514 -1.36 20.84 9.81
CA SER A 514 -1.91 20.63 11.16
C SER A 514 -1.01 19.75 12.01
N ARG A 515 -1.19 19.81 13.33
CA ARG A 515 -0.86 18.67 14.19
C ARG A 515 -1.83 17.53 13.87
N CYS A 516 -1.32 16.31 13.88
CA CYS A 516 -2.00 15.09 13.51
C CYS A 516 -1.82 14.09 14.65
N TYR A 517 -2.91 13.47 15.11
CA TYR A 517 -2.91 12.65 16.31
C TYR A 517 -3.33 11.21 16.00
N ARG A 518 -2.49 10.25 16.35
CA ARG A 518 -2.74 8.81 16.13
C ARG A 518 -2.46 8.02 17.40
N ALA A 519 -3.32 7.05 17.71
CA ALA A 519 -3.12 6.23 18.90
C ALA A 519 -2.09 5.10 18.67
N GLU A 520 -1.77 4.77 17.40
CA GLU A 520 -0.71 3.80 17.01
C GLU A 520 -0.78 2.47 17.78
N ALA A 521 -2.00 2.02 18.12
CA ALA A 521 -2.28 0.76 18.77
C ALA A 521 -1.67 -0.44 18.00
N GLY A 522 -1.41 -1.54 18.71
CA GLY A 522 -0.76 -2.74 18.16
C GLY A 522 0.75 -2.61 17.88
N SER A 523 1.29 -1.39 17.70
CA SER A 523 2.66 -1.19 17.19
C SER A 523 3.77 -1.32 18.26
N ARG A 524 4.08 -2.56 18.68
CA ARG A 524 5.30 -2.88 19.44
C ARG A 524 6.38 -3.45 18.51
N GLY A 525 7.55 -2.78 18.38
CA GLY A 525 8.61 -3.21 17.47
C GLY A 525 9.80 -2.24 17.39
N VAL A 526 10.71 -2.47 16.43
CA VAL A 526 11.96 -1.67 16.27
C VAL A 526 11.70 -0.31 15.60
N ASP A 527 10.77 -0.23 14.65
CA ASP A 527 10.42 0.98 13.89
C ASP A 527 9.76 2.10 14.69
N THR A 528 9.57 1.89 15.99
CA THR A 528 8.82 2.77 16.90
C THR A 528 9.73 3.73 17.67
N LYS A 529 11.05 3.50 17.68
CA LYS A 529 12.02 4.37 18.34
C LYS A 529 12.33 5.60 17.48
N GLY A 530 12.11 6.80 18.03
CA GLY A 530 12.47 8.08 17.42
C GLY A 530 11.28 8.86 16.88
N LEU A 531 11.45 9.51 15.72
CA LEU A 531 10.46 10.41 15.11
C LEU A 531 9.58 9.74 14.04
N TYR A 532 9.79 8.46 13.74
CA TYR A 532 9.18 7.82 12.57
C TYR A 532 7.72 7.38 12.79
N ARG A 533 7.41 6.88 14.00
CA ARG A 533 6.06 6.52 14.45
C ARG A 533 5.87 7.13 15.83
N VAL A 534 4.97 8.10 15.92
CA VAL A 534 4.78 9.00 17.08
C VAL A 534 3.30 9.37 17.20
N HIS A 535 2.83 9.62 18.42
CA HIS A 535 1.41 9.86 18.68
C HIS A 535 0.92 11.23 18.19
N GLU A 536 1.81 12.23 18.12
CA GLU A 536 1.54 13.54 17.54
C GLU A 536 2.65 13.96 16.58
N PHE A 537 2.26 14.45 15.40
CA PHE A 537 3.20 14.99 14.40
C PHE A 537 2.59 16.12 13.59
N THR A 538 3.42 17.06 13.12
CA THR A 538 2.96 18.03 12.13
C THR A 538 2.97 17.42 10.73
N LYS A 539 1.88 17.61 9.98
CA LYS A 539 1.79 17.24 8.56
C LYS A 539 1.25 18.42 7.74
N VAL A 540 1.84 18.65 6.56
CA VAL A 540 1.25 19.50 5.53
C VAL A 540 0.53 18.59 4.55
N GLU A 541 -0.79 18.74 4.46
CA GLU A 541 -1.67 17.92 3.61
C GLU A 541 -2.21 18.73 2.43
N MET A 542 -2.27 18.09 1.27
CA MET A 542 -3.01 18.55 0.10
C MET A 542 -4.32 17.76 -0.02
N PHE A 543 -5.43 18.45 -0.20
CA PHE A 543 -6.75 17.86 -0.42
C PHE A 543 -7.47 18.54 -1.57
N ALA A 544 -8.08 17.80 -2.49
CA ALA A 544 -8.81 18.40 -3.59
C ALA A 544 -10.04 17.62 -4.04
N TRP A 545 -10.99 18.37 -4.61
CA TRP A 545 -12.12 17.83 -5.37
C TRP A 545 -11.90 18.01 -6.87
N ALA A 546 -12.10 16.94 -7.63
CA ALA A 546 -12.26 16.96 -9.08
C ALA A 546 -13.74 16.71 -9.44
N ASP A 547 -14.14 17.10 -10.65
CA ASP A 547 -15.40 16.60 -11.21
C ASP A 547 -15.29 15.08 -11.49
N ASN A 548 -16.41 14.35 -11.41
CA ASN A 548 -16.45 12.92 -11.71
C ASN A 548 -16.82 12.63 -13.18
N LEU A 549 -17.32 13.63 -13.92
CA LEU A 549 -17.60 13.55 -15.35
C LEU A 549 -16.34 13.35 -16.21
N GLU A 550 -16.52 13.09 -17.50
CA GLU A 550 -15.45 13.22 -18.50
C GLU A 550 -15.39 14.66 -19.05
N SER A 551 -14.20 15.13 -19.44
CA SER A 551 -14.01 16.48 -20.01
C SER A 551 -14.72 16.69 -21.36
N THR A 552 -15.12 15.59 -22.00
CA THR A 552 -16.02 15.54 -23.16
C THR A 552 -17.49 15.82 -22.81
N GLU A 553 -17.91 15.56 -21.57
CA GLU A 553 -19.29 15.74 -21.10
C GLU A 553 -19.52 17.09 -20.42
N THR A 554 -18.49 17.68 -19.79
CA THR A 554 -18.58 19.02 -19.18
C THR A 554 -18.71 20.15 -20.20
N GLY A 555 -18.38 19.88 -21.47
CA GLY A 555 -18.27 20.91 -22.52
C GLY A 555 -17.10 21.89 -22.32
N ALA A 556 -16.22 21.62 -21.35
CA ALA A 556 -15.09 22.47 -20.99
C ALA A 556 -13.77 21.74 -21.31
N GLU A 557 -13.08 22.19 -22.36
CA GLU A 557 -11.75 21.68 -22.69
C GLU A 557 -10.79 21.89 -21.50
N ASN A 558 -10.08 20.82 -21.13
CA ASN A 558 -9.02 20.80 -20.11
C ASN A 558 -9.44 20.96 -18.63
N THR A 559 -10.68 20.65 -18.23
CA THR A 559 -10.99 20.47 -16.79
C THR A 559 -10.19 19.27 -16.22
N PRO A 560 -9.29 19.46 -15.22
CA PRO A 560 -8.50 18.36 -14.65
C PRO A 560 -9.34 17.33 -13.90
N THR A 561 -9.02 16.05 -14.12
CA THR A 561 -9.69 14.89 -13.52
C THR A 561 -9.01 14.47 -12.21
N SER A 562 -9.59 13.49 -11.50
CA SER A 562 -8.94 12.91 -10.32
C SER A 562 -7.61 12.20 -10.61
N ASP A 563 -7.42 11.64 -11.82
CA ASP A 563 -6.11 11.06 -12.23
C ASP A 563 -5.08 12.19 -12.48
N ASP A 564 -5.49 13.35 -13.00
CA ASP A 564 -4.62 14.51 -13.25
C ASP A 564 -4.19 15.19 -11.94
N LEU A 565 -5.12 15.40 -11.01
CA LEU A 565 -4.79 15.93 -9.68
C LEU A 565 -3.90 14.96 -8.90
N PHE A 566 -4.11 13.65 -9.03
CA PHE A 566 -3.23 12.63 -8.45
C PHE A 566 -1.82 12.67 -9.05
N ALA A 567 -1.68 12.92 -10.35
CA ALA A 567 -0.39 13.19 -10.97
C ALA A 567 0.25 14.50 -10.48
N GLU A 568 -0.55 15.55 -10.25
CA GLU A 568 -0.08 16.83 -9.71
C GLU A 568 0.44 16.70 -8.27
N LEU A 569 -0.30 15.99 -7.40
CA LEU A 569 0.06 15.68 -6.01
C LEU A 569 1.43 14.96 -5.95
N LEU A 570 1.59 13.89 -6.72
CA LEU A 570 2.85 13.14 -6.82
C LEU A 570 4.00 14.00 -7.34
N ALA A 571 3.73 14.89 -8.29
CA ALA A 571 4.73 15.79 -8.82
C ALA A 571 5.13 16.89 -7.81
N ILE A 572 4.26 17.28 -6.87
CA ILE A 572 4.62 18.17 -5.74
C ILE A 572 5.51 17.42 -4.75
N GLN A 573 5.11 16.20 -4.36
CA GLN A 573 5.89 15.34 -3.47
C GLN A 573 7.28 15.05 -4.04
N THR A 574 7.34 14.74 -5.34
CA THR A 574 8.59 14.52 -6.06
C THR A 574 9.46 15.78 -6.11
N GLU A 575 8.89 16.97 -6.38
CA GLU A 575 9.64 18.24 -6.35
C GLU A 575 10.25 18.50 -4.97
N ILE A 576 9.45 18.40 -3.90
CA ILE A 576 9.88 18.61 -2.52
C ILE A 576 11.02 17.65 -2.14
N LEU A 577 10.87 16.34 -2.37
CA LEU A 577 11.88 15.35 -1.99
C LEU A 577 13.14 15.44 -2.87
N THR A 578 13.00 15.79 -4.15
CA THR A 578 14.13 16.07 -5.05
C THR A 578 14.96 17.23 -4.51
N ALA A 579 14.31 18.36 -4.21
CA ALA A 579 14.96 19.60 -3.78
C ALA A 579 15.55 19.53 -2.36
N LEU A 580 15.02 18.65 -1.50
CA LEU A 580 15.63 18.32 -0.21
C LEU A 580 16.88 17.41 -0.33
N GLY A 581 17.21 16.92 -1.53
CA GLY A 581 18.36 16.04 -1.77
C GLY A 581 18.18 14.62 -1.23
N LEU A 582 16.94 14.22 -0.87
CA LEU A 582 16.70 12.93 -0.24
C LEU A 582 16.64 11.79 -1.27
N PRO A 583 17.38 10.68 -1.06
CA PRO A 583 17.24 9.47 -1.86
C PRO A 583 15.91 8.78 -1.55
N CYS A 584 15.04 8.65 -2.55
CA CYS A 584 13.70 8.08 -2.39
C CYS A 584 13.33 7.09 -3.51
N ARG A 585 12.31 6.25 -3.26
CA ARG A 585 11.65 5.39 -4.25
C ARG A 585 10.13 5.57 -4.22
N VAL A 586 9.48 5.52 -5.38
CA VAL A 586 8.01 5.61 -5.51
C VAL A 586 7.41 4.22 -5.71
N LEU A 587 6.47 3.86 -4.83
CA LEU A 587 5.74 2.60 -4.85
C LEU A 587 4.27 2.82 -5.28
N GLU A 588 3.62 1.77 -5.76
CA GLU A 588 2.18 1.74 -6.06
C GLU A 588 1.56 0.57 -5.30
N MET A 589 0.68 0.89 -4.35
CA MET A 589 0.39 0.01 -3.21
C MET A 589 -0.64 -1.10 -3.56
N PRO A 590 -0.55 -2.29 -2.93
CA PRO A 590 -1.58 -3.33 -3.03
C PRO A 590 -2.84 -2.94 -2.23
N THR A 591 -4.01 -3.54 -2.48
CA THR A 591 -5.23 -3.20 -1.70
C THR A 591 -5.21 -3.68 -0.25
N SER A 592 -4.38 -4.66 0.07
CA SER A 592 -4.09 -5.03 1.46
C SER A 592 -3.43 -3.89 2.26
N ASP A 593 -2.87 -2.88 1.58
CA ASP A 593 -2.29 -1.66 2.14
C ASP A 593 -3.03 -0.38 1.66
N LEU A 594 -4.33 -0.50 1.34
CA LEU A 594 -5.22 0.65 1.13
C LEU A 594 -6.08 0.94 2.37
N GLY A 595 -6.03 2.21 2.80
CA GLY A 595 -6.98 2.77 3.76
C GLY A 595 -8.41 2.74 3.21
N ALA A 596 -9.41 2.73 4.10
CA ALA A 596 -10.80 2.42 3.74
C ALA A 596 -11.45 3.37 2.72
N SER A 597 -10.91 4.57 2.54
CA SER A 597 -11.37 5.55 1.54
C SER A 597 -10.64 5.47 0.20
N ALA A 598 -9.48 4.81 0.12
CA ALA A 598 -8.60 4.88 -1.05
C ALA A 598 -8.91 3.80 -2.09
N THR A 599 -9.24 4.21 -3.33
CA THR A 599 -9.33 3.32 -4.49
C THR A 599 -8.00 3.18 -5.24
N ARG A 600 -6.98 3.96 -4.84
CA ARG A 600 -5.61 3.92 -5.36
C ARG A 600 -4.71 4.70 -4.40
N LYS A 601 -3.53 4.17 -4.09
CA LYS A 601 -2.49 4.81 -3.26
C LYS A 601 -1.13 4.66 -3.91
N ARG A 602 -0.28 5.67 -3.74
CA ARG A 602 1.15 5.63 -4.05
C ARG A 602 1.91 6.29 -2.92
N ASP A 603 2.95 5.61 -2.47
CA ASP A 603 3.81 6.11 -1.41
C ASP A 603 5.19 6.41 -1.98
N ILE A 604 5.85 7.39 -1.38
CA ILE A 604 7.26 7.68 -1.62
C ILE A 604 8.00 7.41 -0.32
N GLU A 605 8.97 6.51 -0.40
CA GLU A 605 9.80 6.10 0.73
C GLU A 605 11.19 6.72 0.60
N ALA A 606 11.71 7.31 1.68
CA ALA A 606 13.09 7.77 1.76
C ALA A 606 13.99 6.67 2.32
N LEU A 607 15.29 6.71 1.97
CA LEU A 607 16.29 5.80 2.52
C LEU A 607 16.82 6.35 3.86
N PHE A 608 16.77 5.54 4.92
CA PHE A 608 17.25 5.85 6.26
C PHE A 608 18.53 5.06 6.56
N PRO A 609 19.72 5.68 6.52
CA PRO A 609 21.00 5.04 6.79
C PRO A 609 21.04 4.17 8.05
N SER A 610 20.38 4.58 9.15
CA SER A 610 20.41 3.85 10.42
C SER A 610 19.59 2.56 10.45
N ARG A 611 18.70 2.37 9.46
CA ARG A 611 17.86 1.18 9.34
C ARG A 611 18.51 0.04 8.55
N LEU A 612 19.64 0.30 7.89
CA LEU A 612 20.41 -0.73 7.18
C LEU A 612 20.73 -1.90 8.11
N ARG A 613 20.24 -3.09 7.79
CA ARG A 613 20.57 -4.31 8.54
C ARG A 613 21.83 -4.98 7.99
N ALA A 614 22.69 -5.42 8.89
CA ALA A 614 23.83 -6.26 8.54
C ALA A 614 23.33 -7.63 8.09
N THR A 615 23.69 -8.01 6.87
CA THR A 615 23.60 -9.40 6.40
C THR A 615 24.75 -10.22 7.00
N ALA A 616 24.69 -11.56 6.86
CA ALA A 616 25.79 -12.44 7.26
C ALA A 616 27.15 -12.01 6.67
N GLU A 617 28.24 -12.35 7.36
CA GLU A 617 29.59 -11.83 7.05
C GLU A 617 29.96 -11.98 5.56
N GLY A 618 30.34 -10.85 4.94
CA GLY A 618 30.73 -10.78 3.52
C GLY A 618 29.58 -10.57 2.52
N ALA A 619 28.31 -10.60 2.93
CA ALA A 619 27.19 -10.22 2.08
C ALA A 619 26.94 -8.69 2.07
N ALA A 620 26.27 -8.19 1.03
CA ALA A 620 25.94 -6.78 0.88
C ALA A 620 24.71 -6.37 1.73
N PRO A 621 24.71 -5.20 2.41
CA PRO A 621 23.64 -4.79 3.32
C PRO A 621 22.23 -4.79 2.71
N GLU A 622 21.23 -5.13 3.53
CA GLU A 622 19.84 -5.24 3.07
C GLU A 622 19.17 -3.87 2.93
N LEU A 623 19.40 -3.23 1.77
CA LEU A 623 18.77 -1.96 1.37
C LEU A 623 17.24 -1.94 1.55
N GLU A 624 16.56 -3.08 1.39
CA GLU A 624 15.10 -3.16 1.51
C GLU A 624 14.61 -2.75 2.91
N SER A 625 15.36 -3.14 3.95
CA SER A 625 15.07 -2.81 5.35
C SER A 625 15.23 -1.32 5.69
N ALA A 626 15.88 -0.54 4.81
CA ALA A 626 16.25 0.85 5.06
C ALA A 626 15.28 1.89 4.45
N TRP A 627 14.31 1.48 3.64
CA TRP A 627 13.29 2.41 3.12
C TRP A 627 12.20 2.69 4.17
N GLY A 628 11.63 3.90 4.12
CA GLY A 628 10.47 4.25 4.95
C GLY A 628 9.63 5.37 4.33
N GLU A 629 8.31 5.17 4.29
CA GLU A 629 7.29 6.11 3.81
C GLU A 629 7.47 7.52 4.40
N VAL A 630 7.69 8.52 3.54
CA VAL A 630 7.70 9.95 3.90
C VAL A 630 6.51 10.72 3.34
N THR A 631 5.90 10.23 2.26
CA THR A 631 4.66 10.79 1.71
C THR A 631 3.77 9.71 1.13
N SER A 632 2.46 9.87 1.26
CA SER A 632 1.44 9.09 0.58
C SER A 632 0.54 10.00 -0.25
N ALA A 633 0.02 9.53 -1.39
CA ALA A 633 -1.03 10.19 -2.17
C ALA A 633 -2.11 9.17 -2.58
N SER A 634 -3.38 9.59 -2.55
CA SER A 634 -4.53 8.71 -2.81
C SER A 634 -5.57 9.31 -3.76
N ILE A 635 -6.25 8.44 -4.50
CA ILE A 635 -7.57 8.71 -5.10
C ILE A 635 -8.62 8.03 -4.24
N CYS A 636 -9.66 8.77 -3.84
CA CYS A 636 -10.76 8.27 -3.01
C CYS A 636 -12.11 8.22 -3.74
N THR A 637 -12.11 8.54 -5.04
CA THR A 637 -13.30 8.73 -5.90
C THR A 637 -14.41 9.46 -5.14
N ASP A 638 -15.65 8.99 -5.17
CA ASP A 638 -16.75 9.64 -4.47
C ASP A 638 -16.92 9.23 -3.00
N TYR A 639 -16.11 8.29 -2.47
CA TYR A 639 -16.28 7.68 -1.13
C TYR A 639 -16.54 8.71 -0.03
N GLN A 640 -15.66 9.72 0.06
CA GLN A 640 -15.70 10.74 1.12
C GLN A 640 -16.80 11.76 0.83
N SER A 641 -16.90 12.26 -0.40
CA SER A 641 -17.96 13.20 -0.81
C SER A 641 -19.38 12.65 -0.60
N ARG A 642 -19.59 11.35 -0.81
CA ARG A 642 -20.86 10.64 -0.62
C ARG A 642 -21.24 10.54 0.86
N ARG A 643 -20.26 10.26 1.73
CA ARG A 643 -20.45 10.21 3.20
C ARG A 643 -20.61 11.60 3.83
N LEU A 644 -19.84 12.58 3.35
CA LEU A 644 -19.92 13.97 3.79
C LEU A 644 -21.09 14.75 3.14
N GLY A 645 -21.78 14.19 2.16
CA GLY A 645 -22.89 14.83 1.46
C GLY A 645 -22.49 16.00 0.54
N THR A 646 -21.21 16.11 0.16
CA THR A 646 -20.69 17.11 -0.77
C THR A 646 -21.09 16.76 -2.20
N ARG A 647 -21.74 17.66 -2.93
CA ARG A 647 -22.24 17.42 -4.30
C ARG A 647 -21.67 18.43 -5.28
N VAL A 648 -21.79 18.15 -6.58
CA VAL A 648 -21.66 19.14 -7.66
C VAL A 648 -23.03 19.40 -8.26
N ARG A 649 -23.42 20.68 -8.32
CA ARG A 649 -24.70 21.10 -8.88
C ARG A 649 -24.61 21.18 -10.41
N GLY A 650 -25.08 20.13 -11.09
CA GLY A 650 -25.59 20.27 -12.45
C GLY A 650 -26.93 21.03 -12.45
N GLY A 651 -27.32 21.60 -13.60
CA GLY A 651 -28.36 22.64 -13.66
C GLY A 651 -29.76 22.22 -13.18
N LYS A 652 -30.23 21.03 -13.56
CA LYS A 652 -31.49 20.46 -13.04
C LYS A 652 -31.18 19.54 -11.86
N ALA A 653 -32.17 19.35 -10.96
CA ALA A 653 -32.02 18.50 -9.78
C ALA A 653 -31.65 17.02 -10.09
N LYS A 654 -31.79 16.57 -11.34
CA LYS A 654 -31.40 15.23 -11.82
C LYS A 654 -29.91 15.12 -12.19
N ASP A 655 -29.20 16.25 -12.27
CA ASP A 655 -27.83 16.40 -12.74
C ASP A 655 -26.83 16.56 -11.56
N SER A 656 -27.33 16.40 -10.33
CA SER A 656 -26.57 16.41 -9.08
C SER A 656 -25.73 15.14 -8.94
N ARG A 657 -24.41 15.30 -8.79
CA ARG A 657 -23.43 14.20 -8.71
C ARG A 657 -22.47 14.40 -7.54
N PHE A 658 -21.68 13.38 -7.20
CA PHE A 658 -20.67 13.44 -6.16
C PHE A 658 -19.28 13.66 -6.79
N PRO A 659 -18.54 14.73 -6.44
CA PRO A 659 -17.20 14.99 -6.97
C PRO A 659 -16.21 13.93 -6.50
N HIS A 660 -15.19 13.65 -7.31
CA HIS A 660 -14.08 12.81 -6.86
C HIS A 660 -13.18 13.55 -5.87
N THR A 661 -12.69 12.84 -4.86
CA THR A 661 -11.77 13.34 -3.83
C THR A 661 -10.38 12.73 -4.02
N VAL A 662 -9.34 13.54 -3.82
CA VAL A 662 -7.93 13.13 -3.80
C VAL A 662 -7.20 13.78 -2.63
N ASN A 663 -6.24 13.07 -2.05
CA ASN A 663 -5.42 13.53 -0.93
C ASN A 663 -3.93 13.28 -1.19
N GLY A 664 -3.05 14.00 -0.51
CA GLY A 664 -1.64 13.67 -0.47
C GLY A 664 -0.82 14.47 0.54
N THR A 665 0.04 13.76 1.26
CA THR A 665 1.03 14.34 2.18
C THR A 665 2.04 15.17 1.39
N ALA A 666 2.03 16.50 1.52
CA ALA A 666 3.12 17.35 1.00
C ALA A 666 4.37 17.23 1.88
N MET A 667 4.19 17.05 3.19
CA MET A 667 5.29 16.95 4.16
C MET A 667 4.84 16.24 5.45
N ALA A 668 5.32 15.01 5.71
CA ALA A 668 5.24 14.41 7.04
C ALA A 668 6.46 14.85 7.86
N VAL A 669 6.33 15.94 8.63
CA VAL A 669 7.48 16.73 9.08
C VAL A 669 8.49 15.89 9.89
N PRO A 670 8.12 15.09 10.91
CA PRO A 670 9.11 14.38 11.71
C PRO A 670 9.85 13.27 10.94
N ARG A 671 9.19 12.61 9.97
CA ARG A 671 9.82 11.59 9.13
C ARG A 671 10.81 12.20 8.13
N VAL A 672 10.46 13.34 7.52
CA VAL A 672 11.35 14.06 6.61
C VAL A 672 12.50 14.74 7.37
N LEU A 673 12.24 15.27 8.56
CA LEU A 673 13.26 15.80 9.47
C LEU A 673 14.26 14.70 9.85
N ALA A 674 13.78 13.52 10.25
CA ALA A 674 14.64 12.36 10.50
C ALA A 674 15.47 11.97 9.26
N ALA A 675 14.85 11.88 8.07
CA ALA A 675 15.55 11.57 6.83
C ALA A 675 16.66 12.59 6.50
N ILE A 676 16.44 13.88 6.77
CA ILE A 676 17.43 14.96 6.61
C ILE A 676 18.58 14.81 7.61
N LEU A 677 18.29 14.53 8.89
CA LEU A 677 19.33 14.31 9.90
C LEU A 677 20.27 13.17 9.49
N GLU A 678 19.73 12.01 9.10
CA GLU A 678 20.57 10.84 8.77
C GLU A 678 21.31 10.99 7.45
N ASN A 679 20.65 11.47 6.38
CA ASN A 679 21.29 11.62 5.07
C ASN A 679 22.29 12.79 5.06
N GLY A 680 22.00 13.88 5.77
CA GLY A 680 22.86 15.07 5.87
C GLY A 680 24.00 14.97 6.90
N TRP A 681 24.10 13.88 7.67
CA TRP A 681 25.15 13.72 8.70
C TRP A 681 26.56 13.60 8.11
N ASP A 682 27.40 14.60 8.41
CA ASP A 682 28.84 14.57 8.20
C ASP A 682 29.53 14.12 9.50
N ALA A 683 29.83 12.83 9.58
CA ALA A 683 30.49 12.22 10.74
C ALA A 683 31.96 12.67 10.95
N GLN A 684 32.61 13.29 9.96
CA GLN A 684 33.97 13.84 10.14
C GLN A 684 33.94 15.22 10.81
N ARG A 685 32.90 16.01 10.51
CA ARG A 685 32.71 17.35 11.09
C ARG A 685 31.79 17.35 12.32
N GLY A 686 31.02 16.28 12.54
CA GLY A 686 30.04 16.17 13.61
C GLY A 686 28.82 17.08 13.40
N VAL A 687 28.42 17.32 12.14
CA VAL A 687 27.34 18.26 11.79
C VAL A 687 26.34 17.64 10.81
N VAL A 688 25.09 18.12 10.83
CA VAL A 688 24.12 17.88 9.75
C VAL A 688 24.18 19.01 8.75
N VAL A 689 24.34 18.69 7.47
CA VAL A 689 24.24 19.65 6.36
C VAL A 689 22.77 19.98 6.08
N VAL A 690 22.41 21.26 6.11
CA VAL A 690 21.05 21.73 5.83
C VAL A 690 20.83 21.80 4.30
N PRO A 691 19.76 21.17 3.77
CA PRO A 691 19.38 21.28 2.37
C PRO A 691 19.22 22.74 1.93
N GLU A 692 19.75 23.10 0.76
CA GLU A 692 19.88 24.49 0.31
C GLU A 692 18.54 25.25 0.32
N VAL A 693 17.45 24.59 -0.11
CA VAL A 693 16.10 25.15 -0.16
C VAL A 693 15.48 25.47 1.21
N LEU A 694 16.05 24.96 2.31
CA LEU A 694 15.60 25.26 3.67
C LEU A 694 16.39 26.39 4.34
N ARG A 695 17.59 26.72 3.86
CA ARG A 695 18.51 27.67 4.53
C ARG A 695 17.89 29.05 4.72
N SER A 696 17.15 29.54 3.72
CA SER A 696 16.44 30.83 3.79
C SER A 696 15.35 30.88 4.86
N TYR A 697 14.70 29.75 5.14
CA TYR A 697 13.71 29.61 6.22
C TYR A 697 14.37 29.41 7.60
N MET A 698 15.59 28.86 7.62
CA MET A 698 16.43 28.68 8.81
C MET A 698 17.44 29.82 9.03
N GLY A 699 17.12 31.05 8.61
CA GLY A 699 17.93 32.24 8.88
C GLY A 699 19.34 32.26 8.26
N GLY A 700 19.60 31.40 7.27
CA GLY A 700 20.91 31.24 6.62
C GLY A 700 21.78 30.10 7.17
N ILE A 701 21.29 29.29 8.11
CA ILE A 701 22.05 28.16 8.69
C ILE A 701 22.34 27.11 7.60
N GLU A 702 23.63 26.88 7.32
CA GLU A 702 24.07 25.88 6.34
C GLU A 702 24.34 24.50 6.95
N THR A 703 24.73 24.45 8.22
CA THR A 703 25.01 23.22 8.96
C THR A 703 24.60 23.35 10.43
N ILE A 704 23.93 22.35 10.97
CA ILE A 704 23.61 22.23 12.40
C ILE A 704 24.71 21.41 13.07
N GLY A 705 25.36 21.96 14.10
CA GLY A 705 26.48 21.32 14.79
C GLY A 705 26.36 21.43 16.32
N PRO A 706 27.34 20.90 17.08
CA PRO A 706 27.29 20.90 18.53
C PRO A 706 27.20 22.33 19.06
N GLN A 707 26.27 22.55 20.00
CA GLN A 707 26.08 23.88 20.57
C GLN A 707 27.33 24.35 21.30
N ARG A 708 27.70 25.63 21.09
CA ARG A 708 28.76 26.27 21.87
C ARG A 708 28.18 26.69 23.21
N ALA A 709 28.74 26.14 24.28
CA ALA A 709 28.50 26.58 25.65
C ALA A 709 29.06 27.99 25.91
#